data_AF-A0A8T4FPB4-F1
#
_entry.id   AF-A0A8T4FPB4-F1
#
_cell.length_a   1.000
_cell.length_b   1.000
_cell.length_c   1.000
_cell.angle_alpha   90.00
_cell.angle_beta   90.00
_cell.angle_gamma   90.00
#
_symmetry.space_group_name_H-M   'P 1'
#
loop_
_entity.id
_entity.type
_entity.pdbx_description
1 polymer ?
#
loop_
_entity_poly.entity_id
_entity_poly.type
_entity_poly.pdbx_seq_one_letter_code
_entity_poly.pdbx_strand_id
1 'polypeptide(L)'
;MTAAVTMFVIAILLVSSTPIIAQDEGGLRGLEEYSGEHHTVRYHLDAPDGVNSACNDIVNDIGDGNSGDPYVDVVYYGSIVSTEYNPQLWASTIPTREDVDWNWLEIKDYSVGSTAVFIGWHYGWEDSGSTHYPGEVLSKYDLSNAESGILNVYATWSTVDNVQTVTSESSASNIQTAINGFVGGTAYTNFILVRAGDAVNLSGKTLTTGKPVTIRTEPVEGFSSVGRLEGNGSTTVKAGAMLIIDDIGLKISTPDSKHGTTNFGIVGNGYPLIIGTGIMSYYGFGLGDTFGQNTSKGERNGYPTLRGGTTASSNALGGDWPVNVYPARDTASDEYGNIASVLIVHSGTWSNIIGGNSQSVTNGSVYSVLRSVTVLDTYACGGTASNGNYTIKGSTYGYLVNANVVADSYQQRAMGLETIPYKYTPDNAPLPGWPFNIDSNNGDSVLKRVFIYESTVITGGGGSSGTGNVMKNTNVYISGTSTVWDAQAAGRSEKSPVAGTGLIELSGKAVSQHILCGSATDGASSDTKIIDSTRIVVKDSAMAATLCGGGYDTWSAPRGASMMNGGTVEIEVTGGTVCDVFGGGFRALVGTSSKPIDSIAISISGGTVLGNVYGGGSGGLDKMKHVDDKGTPWSDANQTGKSDSTGKSRVYVKDVSIEISDDAHVLGNVYGGGKSVPTISSYYNYSYLSDASLESDVAALYCNSVSISVSGNAEVDGDVFGGGRGVVVPTSSEQEEWTEYTHTLVMTPTGAKYIEWVTKSGSSLEQSCTFLDGNYSGYAKVSIPLTAAASPTVEIDIEDTASARSVYGGGARSKTVGTGNIDIEIKGDASVEDSVFGGGMMESLNAASISIGVSGTADVGSCVYGAGAEGPVVLTGNVYISTSGTGVTIGDSVFGGGFKESLSAMAVSIDIGGGT
;
A
#
# COMPACT_ATOMS: atom_id res chain seq x y z
N MET A 1 6.20 15.95 42.07
CA MET A 1 5.93 16.48 40.71
C MET A 1 6.00 15.41 39.64
N THR A 2 6.82 14.36 39.80
CA THR A 2 6.97 13.24 38.86
C THR A 2 5.71 12.38 38.64
N ALA A 3 4.82 12.24 39.61
CA ALA A 3 3.59 11.45 39.44
C ALA A 3 2.44 12.19 38.70
N ALA A 4 2.52 13.52 38.60
CA ALA A 4 1.48 14.32 37.93
C ALA A 4 1.75 14.43 36.42
N VAL A 5 3.01 14.45 36.01
CA VAL A 5 3.42 14.46 34.59
C VAL A 5 3.12 13.10 33.93
N THR A 6 3.35 11.97 34.63
CA THR A 6 3.00 10.64 34.12
C THR A 6 1.49 10.42 33.97
N MET A 7 0.65 11.01 34.84
CA MET A 7 -0.81 10.93 34.67
C MET A 7 -1.35 11.87 33.57
N PHE A 8 -0.65 12.96 33.24
CA PHE A 8 -1.05 13.87 32.17
C PHE A 8 -0.72 13.28 30.78
N VAL A 9 0.41 12.58 30.63
CA VAL A 9 0.78 11.87 29.39
C VAL A 9 -0.11 10.63 29.16
N ILE A 10 -0.47 9.89 30.22
CA ILE A 10 -1.43 8.78 30.11
C ILE A 10 -2.85 9.29 29.79
N ALA A 11 -3.22 10.48 30.25
CA ALA A 11 -4.50 11.11 29.88
C ALA A 11 -4.49 11.61 28.44
N ILE A 12 -3.38 12.12 27.89
CA ILE A 12 -3.31 12.51 26.46
C ILE A 12 -3.34 11.27 25.54
N LEU A 13 -2.74 10.14 25.97
CA LEU A 13 -2.86 8.85 25.27
C LEU A 13 -4.23 8.16 25.42
N LEU A 14 -5.05 8.55 26.42
CA LEU A 14 -6.40 8.02 26.66
C LEU A 14 -7.53 8.99 26.27
N VAL A 15 -7.20 10.24 25.95
CA VAL A 15 -8.12 11.30 25.50
C VAL A 15 -7.80 11.73 24.07
N SER A 16 -6.90 11.02 23.36
CA SER A 16 -7.01 10.95 21.91
C SER A 16 -8.43 10.47 21.63
N SER A 17 -9.24 11.36 21.07
CA SER A 17 -10.61 11.09 20.72
C SER A 17 -10.62 9.80 19.93
N THR A 18 -11.03 8.72 20.58
CA THR A 18 -11.47 7.51 19.90
C THR A 18 -12.40 8.01 18.80
N PRO A 19 -12.14 7.76 17.51
CA PRO A 19 -13.24 7.78 16.59
C PRO A 19 -14.19 6.74 17.17
N ILE A 20 -15.32 7.21 17.69
CA ILE A 20 -16.45 6.37 17.98
C ILE A 20 -16.81 5.83 16.59
N ILE A 21 -16.25 4.68 16.23
CA ILE A 21 -16.72 3.94 15.08
C ILE A 21 -18.06 3.39 15.57
N ALA A 22 -19.11 4.13 15.24
CA ALA A 22 -20.41 3.54 15.07
C ALA A 22 -20.20 2.33 14.16
N GLN A 23 -20.59 1.17 14.66
CA GLN A 23 -20.74 -0.03 13.85
C GLN A 23 -21.89 0.28 12.90
N ASP A 24 -21.58 0.97 11.79
CA ASP A 24 -22.62 1.61 11.01
C ASP A 24 -23.23 0.60 10.04
N GLU A 25 -24.48 0.27 10.33
CA GLU A 25 -25.36 -0.57 9.56
C GLU A 25 -25.55 0.09 8.18
N GLY A 26 -25.27 -0.67 7.12
CA GLY A 26 -25.08 -0.20 5.75
C GLY A 26 -26.32 0.41 5.09
N GLY A 27 -26.66 1.64 5.48
CA GLY A 27 -27.47 2.57 4.71
C GLY A 27 -26.68 3.81 4.31
N LEU A 28 -27.32 4.71 3.55
CA LEU A 28 -26.82 6.07 3.24
C LEU A 28 -26.45 6.93 4.49
N ARG A 29 -26.58 6.38 5.71
CA ARG A 29 -26.25 7.00 7.00
C ARG A 29 -24.73 7.09 7.27
N GLY A 30 -23.92 6.20 6.67
CA GLY A 30 -22.46 6.24 6.83
C GLY A 30 -21.72 7.31 6.02
N LEU A 31 -22.44 8.05 5.17
CA LEU A 31 -21.94 9.28 4.54
C LEU A 31 -21.89 10.45 5.52
N GLU A 32 -22.70 10.45 6.58
CA GLU A 32 -22.74 11.57 7.53
C GLU A 32 -21.45 11.69 8.37
N GLU A 33 -20.66 10.60 8.48
CA GLU A 33 -19.40 10.54 9.24
C GLU A 33 -18.13 10.48 8.37
N TYR A 34 -18.23 10.31 7.04
CA TYR A 34 -17.08 10.23 6.14
C TYR A 34 -16.87 11.53 5.37
N SER A 35 -15.77 12.24 5.67
CA SER A 35 -15.43 13.52 5.04
C SER A 35 -14.54 13.43 3.81
N GLY A 36 -14.08 12.22 3.44
CA GLY A 36 -13.19 12.01 2.29
C GLY A 36 -13.91 12.01 0.94
N GLU A 37 -13.13 11.89 -0.13
CA GLU A 37 -13.66 11.74 -1.49
C GLU A 37 -14.56 10.51 -1.60
N HIS A 38 -15.75 10.68 -2.16
CA HIS A 38 -16.67 9.59 -2.45
C HIS A 38 -17.47 9.87 -3.71
N HIS A 39 -17.94 8.79 -4.33
CA HIS A 39 -18.73 8.82 -5.55
C HIS A 39 -19.98 7.99 -5.37
N THR A 40 -21.15 8.59 -5.65
CA THR A 40 -22.41 7.84 -5.68
C THR A 40 -22.70 7.45 -7.12
N VAL A 41 -22.82 6.15 -7.38
CA VAL A 41 -23.17 5.59 -8.68
C VAL A 41 -24.56 5.00 -8.59
N ARG A 42 -25.45 5.44 -9.47
CA ARG A 42 -26.80 4.93 -9.64
C ARG A 42 -26.84 3.93 -10.78
N TYR A 43 -27.08 2.68 -10.45
CA TYR A 43 -27.23 1.57 -11.40
C TYR A 43 -28.69 1.40 -11.81
N HIS A 44 -29.02 1.75 -13.04
CA HIS A 44 -30.33 1.54 -13.65
C HIS A 44 -30.42 0.14 -14.25
N LEU A 45 -31.49 -0.60 -13.94
CA LEU A 45 -31.59 -2.04 -14.16
C LEU A 45 -32.63 -2.45 -15.22
N ASP A 46 -33.23 -1.49 -15.92
CA ASP A 46 -34.32 -1.73 -16.88
C ASP A 46 -34.16 -3.01 -17.71
N ALA A 47 -35.21 -3.82 -17.76
CA ALA A 47 -35.22 -5.06 -18.53
C ALA A 47 -35.36 -4.76 -20.04
N PRO A 48 -34.79 -5.59 -20.94
CA PRO A 48 -34.92 -5.37 -22.38
C PRO A 48 -36.37 -5.59 -22.86
N ASP A 49 -36.78 -4.79 -23.85
CA ASP A 49 -38.10 -4.84 -24.47
C ASP A 49 -38.48 -6.27 -24.92
N GLY A 50 -39.65 -6.74 -24.48
CA GLY A 50 -40.20 -8.03 -24.90
C GLY A 50 -39.80 -9.24 -24.04
N VAL A 51 -38.99 -9.06 -22.99
CA VAL A 51 -38.80 -10.09 -21.96
C VAL A 51 -40.04 -10.15 -21.07
N ASN A 52 -40.79 -11.25 -21.20
CA ASN A 52 -42.04 -11.46 -20.48
C ASN A 52 -41.79 -11.46 -18.96
N SER A 53 -42.62 -10.74 -18.22
CA SER A 53 -42.58 -10.49 -16.77
C SER A 53 -42.74 -11.74 -15.88
N ALA A 54 -42.59 -12.95 -16.43
CA ALA A 54 -42.65 -14.21 -15.70
C ALA A 54 -41.33 -14.53 -14.95
N CYS A 55 -40.27 -13.73 -15.16
CA CYS A 55 -38.96 -13.95 -14.54
C CYS A 55 -38.73 -13.24 -13.19
N ASN A 56 -39.66 -12.43 -12.65
CA ASN A 56 -39.53 -11.93 -11.28
C ASN A 56 -40.85 -11.32 -10.72
N ASP A 57 -41.31 -11.84 -9.57
CA ASP A 57 -42.36 -11.22 -8.75
C ASP A 57 -41.89 -9.89 -8.08
N ILE A 58 -40.57 -9.64 -8.07
CA ILE A 58 -39.91 -8.53 -7.37
C ILE A 58 -40.03 -7.18 -8.11
N VAL A 59 -40.24 -7.18 -9.44
CA VAL A 59 -40.37 -5.94 -10.25
C VAL A 59 -41.56 -5.08 -9.78
N ASN A 60 -42.55 -5.68 -9.11
CA ASN A 60 -43.74 -4.99 -8.65
C ASN A 60 -43.61 -4.29 -7.28
N ASP A 61 -42.56 -4.55 -6.50
CA ASP A 61 -42.46 -4.11 -5.09
C ASP A 61 -41.37 -3.04 -4.82
N ILE A 62 -40.46 -2.80 -5.79
CA ILE A 62 -39.36 -1.80 -5.63
C ILE A 62 -39.77 -0.41 -6.15
N GLY A 63 -40.89 -0.31 -6.87
CA GLY A 63 -41.44 0.98 -7.31
C GLY A 63 -42.20 1.66 -6.17
N ASP A 64 -41.75 2.85 -5.81
CA ASP A 64 -42.51 3.89 -5.11
C ASP A 64 -43.73 4.37 -5.94
N GLY A 65 -44.54 3.46 -6.45
CA GLY A 65 -45.71 3.79 -7.28
C GLY A 65 -45.42 4.53 -8.59
N ASN A 66 -44.15 4.78 -8.94
CA ASN A 66 -43.75 5.36 -10.23
C ASN A 66 -43.05 4.31 -11.09
N SER A 67 -43.79 3.82 -12.07
CA SER A 67 -43.44 2.74 -13.01
C SER A 67 -42.45 3.18 -14.11
N GLY A 68 -41.26 3.65 -13.75
CA GLY A 68 -40.30 4.20 -14.72
C GLY A 68 -39.06 3.33 -14.96
N ASP A 69 -38.25 3.14 -13.92
CA ASP A 69 -36.83 2.78 -14.04
C ASP A 69 -36.30 2.29 -12.68
N PRO A 70 -36.12 0.97 -12.46
CA PRO A 70 -35.61 0.43 -11.20
C PRO A 70 -34.10 0.65 -11.08
N TYR A 71 -33.67 1.27 -9.99
CA TYR A 71 -32.25 1.60 -9.77
C TYR A 71 -31.71 1.19 -8.39
N VAL A 72 -30.38 1.06 -8.30
CA VAL A 72 -29.62 0.82 -7.05
C VAL A 72 -28.50 1.86 -6.93
N ASP A 73 -28.45 2.56 -5.80
CA ASP A 73 -27.34 3.49 -5.50
C ASP A 73 -26.23 2.74 -4.73
N VAL A 74 -24.99 2.88 -5.20
CA VAL A 74 -23.79 2.36 -4.56
C VAL A 74 -22.83 3.51 -4.30
N VAL A 75 -22.31 3.58 -3.08
CA VAL A 75 -21.32 4.58 -2.68
C VAL A 75 -19.93 3.96 -2.72
N TYR A 76 -19.02 4.63 -3.42
CA TYR A 76 -17.61 4.28 -3.51
C TYR A 76 -16.79 5.29 -2.70
N TYR A 77 -15.91 4.81 -1.84
CA TYR A 77 -14.99 5.64 -1.07
C TYR A 77 -13.63 5.73 -1.76
N GLY A 78 -13.10 6.94 -1.90
CA GLY A 78 -11.83 7.26 -2.54
C GLY A 78 -11.93 7.57 -4.03
N SER A 79 -10.78 7.75 -4.69
CA SER A 79 -10.69 8.22 -6.08
C SER A 79 -11.19 7.25 -7.14
N ILE A 80 -11.29 5.97 -6.79
CA ILE A 80 -11.46 4.90 -7.77
C ILE A 80 -12.85 4.31 -7.68
N VAL A 81 -13.58 4.42 -8.78
CA VAL A 81 -14.83 3.70 -9.00
C VAL A 81 -14.59 2.60 -10.01
N SER A 82 -14.82 1.35 -9.60
CA SER A 82 -14.86 0.17 -10.47
C SER A 82 -16.29 -0.35 -10.48
N THR A 83 -16.89 -0.45 -11.67
CA THR A 83 -18.31 -0.79 -11.78
C THR A 83 -18.64 -2.15 -11.18
N GLU A 84 -19.85 -2.31 -10.65
CA GLU A 84 -20.30 -3.61 -10.16
C GLU A 84 -20.34 -4.68 -11.27
N TYR A 85 -20.33 -5.95 -10.86
CA TYR A 85 -20.44 -7.07 -11.79
C TYR A 85 -21.88 -7.21 -12.34
N ASN A 86 -22.27 -8.43 -12.72
CA ASN A 86 -23.56 -8.76 -13.28
C ASN A 86 -24.70 -8.65 -12.24
N PRO A 87 -25.75 -7.83 -12.49
CA PRO A 87 -26.90 -7.71 -11.59
C PRO A 87 -27.71 -8.98 -11.42
N GLN A 88 -27.59 -9.94 -12.34
CA GLN A 88 -28.15 -11.30 -12.23
C GLN A 88 -27.41 -12.17 -11.21
N LEU A 89 -26.32 -11.68 -10.61
CA LEU A 89 -25.49 -12.38 -9.61
C LEU A 89 -25.07 -11.46 -8.45
N TRP A 90 -25.91 -10.48 -8.10
CA TRP A 90 -25.60 -9.50 -7.07
C TRP A 90 -25.87 -9.95 -5.63
N ALA A 91 -26.72 -10.95 -5.42
CA ALA A 91 -27.07 -11.42 -4.09
C ALA A 91 -25.80 -11.62 -3.23
N SER A 92 -25.77 -10.98 -2.05
CA SER A 92 -24.63 -10.99 -1.11
C SER A 92 -23.31 -10.36 -1.59
N THR A 93 -23.24 -9.74 -2.79
CA THR A 93 -22.00 -9.18 -3.35
C THR A 93 -21.88 -7.64 -3.23
N ILE A 94 -23.00 -6.90 -3.27
CA ILE A 94 -23.02 -5.44 -3.09
C ILE A 94 -23.00 -5.09 -1.59
N PRO A 95 -22.04 -4.26 -1.13
CA PRO A 95 -21.83 -4.01 0.30
C PRO A 95 -22.79 -2.99 0.95
N THR A 96 -23.64 -2.28 0.21
CA THR A 96 -24.28 -1.04 0.71
C THR A 96 -25.78 -1.11 1.01
N ARG A 97 -26.40 -2.31 1.03
CA ARG A 97 -27.80 -2.42 1.43
C ARG A 97 -28.14 -3.82 1.93
N GLU A 98 -28.61 -3.92 3.17
CA GLU A 98 -29.18 -5.17 3.73
C GLU A 98 -30.37 -5.70 2.89
N ASP A 99 -30.95 -4.87 2.02
CA ASP A 99 -32.08 -5.21 1.16
C ASP A 99 -31.71 -5.79 -0.23
N VAL A 100 -30.43 -5.82 -0.62
CA VAL A 100 -30.00 -6.41 -1.92
C VAL A 100 -29.48 -7.83 -1.70
N ASP A 101 -30.37 -8.70 -1.22
CA ASP A 101 -30.15 -10.15 -1.18
C ASP A 101 -30.88 -10.89 -2.32
N TRP A 102 -31.05 -10.20 -3.44
CA TRP A 102 -31.74 -10.74 -4.60
C TRP A 102 -30.92 -10.51 -5.86
N ASN A 103 -31.09 -11.43 -6.81
CA ASN A 103 -30.54 -11.32 -8.15
C ASN A 103 -31.57 -10.65 -9.06
N TRP A 104 -31.17 -9.60 -9.77
CA TRP A 104 -32.03 -8.97 -10.77
C TRP A 104 -32.14 -9.88 -12.00
N LEU A 105 -33.35 -10.22 -12.46
CA LEU A 105 -33.55 -11.13 -13.59
C LEU A 105 -32.73 -12.42 -13.46
N GLU A 106 -32.89 -13.11 -12.32
CA GLU A 106 -32.20 -14.37 -12.04
C GLU A 106 -32.42 -15.39 -13.18
N ILE A 107 -31.33 -15.99 -13.65
CA ILE A 107 -31.38 -16.98 -14.72
C ILE A 107 -31.69 -18.35 -14.13
N LYS A 108 -32.92 -18.83 -14.35
CA LYS A 108 -33.31 -20.19 -13.96
C LYS A 108 -32.97 -21.24 -15.02
N ASP A 109 -33.02 -20.85 -16.29
CA ASP A 109 -32.73 -21.71 -17.43
C ASP A 109 -32.04 -20.92 -18.56
N TYR A 110 -31.06 -21.54 -19.21
CA TYR A 110 -30.39 -20.98 -20.39
C TYR A 110 -30.99 -21.52 -21.68
N SER A 111 -31.63 -20.65 -22.45
CA SER A 111 -32.25 -20.95 -23.74
C SER A 111 -31.78 -19.96 -24.80
N VAL A 112 -31.25 -20.48 -25.90
CA VAL A 112 -30.75 -19.68 -27.04
C VAL A 112 -31.87 -18.79 -27.59
N GLY A 113 -31.55 -17.52 -27.82
CA GLY A 113 -32.44 -16.50 -28.40
C GLY A 113 -33.61 -16.07 -27.52
N SER A 114 -33.66 -16.49 -26.25
CA SER A 114 -34.80 -16.19 -25.37
C SER A 114 -34.39 -15.81 -23.94
N THR A 115 -33.37 -16.45 -23.36
CA THR A 115 -32.86 -16.06 -22.04
C THR A 115 -32.10 -14.74 -22.14
N ALA A 116 -32.55 -13.74 -21.41
CA ALA A 116 -31.88 -12.45 -21.29
C ALA A 116 -30.62 -12.56 -20.42
N VAL A 117 -29.54 -11.94 -20.88
CA VAL A 117 -28.24 -11.93 -20.21
C VAL A 117 -27.66 -10.52 -20.21
N PHE A 118 -27.10 -10.15 -19.07
CA PHE A 118 -26.39 -8.90 -18.91
C PHE A 118 -25.06 -8.91 -19.68
N ILE A 119 -24.80 -7.86 -20.45
CA ILE A 119 -23.61 -7.76 -21.32
C ILE A 119 -22.69 -6.58 -21.00
N GLY A 120 -23.03 -5.73 -20.03
CA GLY A 120 -22.19 -4.61 -19.61
C GLY A 120 -22.97 -3.38 -19.15
N TRP A 121 -22.24 -2.29 -18.88
CA TRP A 121 -22.78 -1.01 -18.44
C TRP A 121 -22.68 0.04 -19.54
N HIS A 122 -23.55 1.04 -19.52
CA HIS A 122 -23.47 2.24 -20.36
C HIS A 122 -23.53 3.49 -19.48
N TYR A 123 -22.80 4.54 -19.86
CA TYR A 123 -22.68 5.78 -19.08
C TYR A 123 -23.29 6.97 -19.83
N GLY A 124 -24.08 7.80 -19.12
CA GLY A 124 -24.73 8.98 -19.68
C GLY A 124 -26.11 8.74 -20.29
N TRP A 125 -26.83 9.81 -20.64
CA TRP A 125 -28.25 9.77 -21.05
C TRP A 125 -28.47 9.34 -22.52
N GLU A 126 -27.44 9.33 -23.37
CA GLU A 126 -27.63 9.08 -24.80
C GLU A 126 -27.44 7.59 -25.16
N ASP A 127 -28.49 6.99 -25.74
CA ASP A 127 -28.61 5.62 -26.32
C ASP A 127 -27.53 5.23 -27.36
N SER A 128 -26.47 6.04 -27.54
CA SER A 128 -25.40 5.86 -28.52
C SER A 128 -24.00 5.71 -27.93
N GLY A 129 -23.87 5.49 -26.62
CA GLY A 129 -22.57 5.30 -25.97
C GLY A 129 -21.97 3.88 -26.14
N SER A 130 -20.67 3.75 -25.91
CA SER A 130 -19.97 2.46 -25.86
C SER A 130 -20.41 1.62 -24.65
N THR A 131 -20.65 0.32 -24.85
CA THR A 131 -20.81 -0.62 -23.73
C THR A 131 -19.47 -0.81 -23.03
N HIS A 132 -19.48 -0.60 -21.72
CA HIS A 132 -18.36 -0.76 -20.80
C HIS A 132 -18.41 -2.12 -20.11
N TYR A 133 -17.23 -2.66 -19.81
CA TYR A 133 -17.13 -3.97 -19.18
C TYR A 133 -17.45 -3.87 -17.68
N PRO A 134 -18.12 -4.88 -17.09
CA PRO A 134 -18.29 -4.95 -15.65
C PRO A 134 -16.93 -5.02 -14.94
N GLY A 135 -16.75 -4.23 -13.89
CA GLY A 135 -15.48 -4.09 -13.16
C GLY A 135 -14.49 -3.13 -13.79
N GLU A 136 -14.81 -2.51 -14.93
CA GLU A 136 -14.00 -1.44 -15.51
C GLU A 136 -13.94 -0.24 -14.55
N VAL A 137 -12.76 0.36 -14.48
CA VAL A 137 -12.51 1.59 -13.70
C VAL A 137 -12.95 2.80 -14.49
N LEU A 138 -13.73 3.66 -13.86
CA LEU A 138 -14.22 4.89 -14.46
C LEU A 138 -13.12 5.93 -14.56
N SER A 139 -13.09 6.69 -15.66
CA SER A 139 -12.12 7.77 -15.82
C SER A 139 -12.50 9.00 -14.99
N LYS A 140 -11.54 9.87 -14.71
CA LYS A 140 -11.79 11.18 -14.08
C LYS A 140 -12.84 12.01 -14.85
N TYR A 141 -12.88 11.85 -16.17
CA TYR A 141 -13.90 12.49 -17.02
C TYR A 141 -15.29 11.94 -16.73
N ASP A 142 -15.43 10.61 -16.66
CA ASP A 142 -16.71 9.96 -16.37
C ASP A 142 -17.25 10.42 -15.00
N LEU A 143 -16.37 10.46 -13.99
CA LEU A 143 -16.72 10.96 -12.66
C LEU A 143 -17.10 12.44 -12.65
N SER A 144 -16.43 13.28 -13.46
CA SER A 144 -16.70 14.71 -13.54
C SER A 144 -18.02 15.08 -14.23
N ASN A 145 -18.63 14.15 -14.97
CA ASN A 145 -19.91 14.35 -15.66
C ASN A 145 -21.11 13.88 -14.83
N ALA A 146 -20.92 13.53 -13.55
CA ALA A 146 -22.00 13.18 -12.65
C ALA A 146 -23.02 14.34 -12.51
N GLU A 147 -24.30 14.07 -12.77
CA GLU A 147 -25.36 15.07 -12.65
C GLU A 147 -25.81 15.16 -11.20
N SER A 148 -25.80 16.36 -10.63
CA SER A 148 -26.14 16.59 -9.21
C SER A 148 -25.30 15.74 -8.23
N GLY A 149 -24.07 15.36 -8.60
CA GLY A 149 -23.18 14.54 -7.78
C GLY A 149 -23.45 13.02 -7.85
N ILE A 150 -24.38 12.57 -8.70
CA ILE A 150 -24.69 11.16 -8.91
C ILE A 150 -24.31 10.76 -10.34
N LEU A 151 -23.54 9.69 -10.48
CA LEU A 151 -23.22 9.11 -11.77
C LEU A 151 -24.24 8.04 -12.14
N ASN A 152 -25.01 8.25 -13.19
CA ASN A 152 -26.00 7.29 -13.68
C ASN A 152 -25.35 6.32 -14.67
N VAL A 153 -25.52 5.02 -14.43
CA VAL A 153 -25.04 3.93 -15.28
C VAL A 153 -26.17 2.94 -15.58
N TYR A 154 -26.31 2.52 -16.83
CA TYR A 154 -27.44 1.74 -17.32
C TYR A 154 -27.02 0.32 -17.70
N ALA A 155 -27.78 -0.68 -17.25
CA ALA A 155 -27.55 -2.07 -17.60
C ALA A 155 -27.83 -2.31 -19.09
N THR A 156 -26.89 -2.97 -19.78
CA THR A 156 -27.06 -3.39 -21.17
C THR A 156 -27.33 -4.88 -21.23
N TRP A 157 -28.29 -5.28 -22.07
CA TRP A 157 -28.79 -6.65 -22.15
C TRP A 157 -28.71 -7.22 -23.57
N SER A 158 -28.60 -8.54 -23.66
CA SER A 158 -28.73 -9.31 -24.90
C SER A 158 -29.41 -10.65 -24.59
N THR A 159 -29.45 -11.55 -25.57
CA THR A 159 -29.92 -12.93 -25.39
C THR A 159 -28.79 -13.94 -25.56
N VAL A 160 -28.94 -15.12 -24.95
CA VAL A 160 -28.00 -16.25 -25.14
C VAL A 160 -27.88 -16.60 -26.62
N ASP A 161 -26.66 -16.65 -27.14
CA ASP A 161 -26.36 -17.08 -28.52
C ASP A 161 -26.01 -18.57 -28.56
N ASN A 162 -25.23 -19.04 -27.58
CA ASN A 162 -24.76 -20.41 -27.51
C ASN A 162 -24.74 -20.89 -26.05
N VAL A 163 -25.18 -22.12 -25.82
CA VAL A 163 -25.08 -22.79 -24.52
C VAL A 163 -24.77 -24.27 -24.70
N GLN A 164 -23.87 -24.81 -23.87
CA GLN A 164 -23.58 -26.23 -23.78
C GLN A 164 -23.36 -26.63 -22.32
N THR A 165 -23.95 -27.76 -21.91
CA THR A 165 -23.72 -28.34 -20.59
C THR A 165 -22.62 -29.41 -20.65
N VAL A 166 -21.73 -29.39 -19.67
CA VAL A 166 -20.69 -30.40 -19.45
C VAL A 166 -20.87 -31.08 -18.10
N THR A 167 -20.45 -32.34 -18.02
CA THR A 167 -20.62 -33.22 -16.85
C THR A 167 -19.27 -33.70 -16.33
N SER A 168 -19.26 -34.45 -15.21
CA SER A 168 -18.06 -35.07 -14.63
C SER A 168 -17.30 -36.02 -15.57
N GLU A 169 -17.94 -36.52 -16.62
CA GLU A 169 -17.30 -37.33 -17.68
C GLU A 169 -16.56 -36.48 -18.72
N SER A 170 -16.74 -35.16 -18.69
CA SER A 170 -16.11 -34.25 -19.64
C SER A 170 -14.63 -34.07 -19.33
N SER A 171 -13.83 -34.00 -20.39
CA SER A 171 -12.43 -33.61 -20.33
C SER A 171 -12.22 -32.20 -20.87
N ALA A 172 -11.02 -31.64 -20.69
CA ALA A 172 -10.61 -30.39 -21.33
C ALA A 172 -10.90 -30.37 -22.85
N SER A 173 -10.71 -31.49 -23.54
CA SER A 173 -10.98 -31.62 -24.98
C SER A 173 -12.47 -31.56 -25.31
N ASN A 174 -13.34 -32.09 -24.43
CA ASN A 174 -14.79 -32.01 -24.62
C ASN A 174 -15.27 -30.56 -24.53
N ILE A 175 -14.82 -29.83 -23.49
CA ILE A 175 -15.13 -28.40 -23.33
C ILE A 175 -14.60 -27.60 -24.53
N GLN A 176 -13.35 -27.85 -24.95
CA GLN A 176 -12.77 -27.15 -26.10
C GLN A 176 -13.55 -27.40 -27.39
N THR A 177 -14.00 -28.64 -27.62
CA THR A 177 -14.82 -28.99 -28.79
C THR A 177 -16.17 -28.26 -28.75
N ALA A 178 -16.81 -28.20 -27.58
CA ALA A 178 -18.06 -27.47 -27.39
C ALA A 178 -17.90 -25.97 -27.72
N ILE A 179 -16.86 -25.32 -27.19
CA ILE A 179 -16.55 -23.91 -27.46
C ILE A 179 -16.29 -23.68 -28.96
N ASN A 180 -15.51 -24.55 -29.61
CA ASN A 180 -15.21 -24.42 -31.02
C ASN A 180 -16.47 -24.52 -31.90
N GLY A 181 -17.51 -25.21 -31.42
CA GLY A 181 -18.81 -25.35 -32.08
C GLY A 181 -19.70 -24.10 -32.05
N PHE A 182 -19.42 -23.09 -31.21
CA PHE A 182 -20.26 -21.89 -31.09
C PHE A 182 -20.34 -21.09 -32.40
N VAL A 183 -21.50 -20.54 -32.72
CA VAL A 183 -21.71 -19.71 -33.91
C VAL A 183 -21.90 -18.26 -33.46
N GLY A 184 -20.88 -17.41 -33.65
CA GLY A 184 -20.92 -16.01 -33.22
C GLY A 184 -20.93 -15.82 -31.68
N GLY A 185 -21.51 -14.70 -31.24
CA GLY A 185 -21.67 -14.33 -29.83
C GLY A 185 -20.43 -13.74 -29.15
N THR A 186 -20.64 -13.26 -27.92
CA THR A 186 -19.62 -12.68 -27.04
C THR A 186 -19.40 -13.58 -25.82
N ALA A 187 -18.45 -13.22 -24.95
CA ALA A 187 -18.28 -13.97 -23.70
C ALA A 187 -19.52 -13.89 -22.81
N TYR A 188 -20.33 -12.84 -22.92
CA TYR A 188 -21.56 -12.66 -22.15
C TYR A 188 -22.78 -13.39 -22.72
N THR A 189 -22.73 -13.85 -23.97
CA THR A 189 -23.85 -14.55 -24.64
C THR A 189 -23.56 -16.03 -24.94
N ASN A 190 -22.31 -16.47 -24.75
CA ASN A 190 -21.85 -17.84 -24.97
C ASN A 190 -21.51 -18.53 -23.64
N PHE A 191 -22.17 -19.65 -23.33
CA PHE A 191 -22.05 -20.33 -22.04
C PHE A 191 -21.60 -21.78 -22.15
N ILE A 192 -20.62 -22.16 -21.33
CA ILE A 192 -20.38 -23.55 -20.91
C ILE A 192 -20.87 -23.69 -19.49
N LEU A 193 -21.90 -24.51 -19.28
CA LEU A 193 -22.45 -24.78 -17.97
C LEU A 193 -21.88 -26.09 -17.43
N VAL A 194 -21.23 -26.05 -16.28
CA VAL A 194 -20.86 -27.27 -15.54
C VAL A 194 -22.07 -27.71 -14.75
N ARG A 195 -22.50 -28.95 -14.97
CA ARG A 195 -23.63 -29.51 -14.23
C ARG A 195 -23.39 -29.39 -12.73
N ALA A 196 -24.44 -29.00 -12.02
CA ALA A 196 -24.43 -28.88 -10.58
C ALA A 196 -23.97 -30.18 -9.88
N GLY A 197 -23.03 -30.04 -8.93
CA GLY A 197 -22.41 -31.13 -8.17
C GLY A 197 -21.31 -31.89 -8.92
N ASP A 198 -21.25 -31.77 -10.25
CA ASP A 198 -20.22 -32.41 -11.05
C ASP A 198 -18.85 -31.73 -10.85
N ALA A 199 -17.80 -32.54 -11.05
CA ALA A 199 -16.42 -32.09 -11.03
C ALA A 199 -15.75 -32.49 -12.34
N VAL A 200 -15.43 -31.49 -13.16
CA VAL A 200 -14.77 -31.67 -14.44
C VAL A 200 -13.27 -31.71 -14.22
N ASN A 201 -12.65 -32.86 -14.50
CA ASN A 201 -11.23 -33.06 -14.27
C ASN A 201 -10.39 -32.63 -15.49
N LEU A 202 -9.61 -31.58 -15.30
CA LEU A 202 -8.68 -30.99 -16.28
C LEU A 202 -7.23 -31.46 -16.08
N SER A 203 -6.96 -32.35 -15.12
CA SER A 203 -5.61 -32.73 -14.69
C SER A 203 -4.65 -33.09 -15.84
N GLY A 204 -3.50 -32.43 -15.86
CA GLY A 204 -2.45 -32.62 -16.86
C GLY A 204 -2.80 -32.14 -18.27
N LYS A 205 -3.87 -31.34 -18.44
CA LYS A 205 -4.32 -30.81 -19.74
C LYS A 205 -4.32 -29.28 -19.74
N THR A 206 -4.26 -28.71 -20.95
CA THR A 206 -4.52 -27.29 -21.18
C THR A 206 -5.85 -27.14 -21.89
N LEU A 207 -6.78 -26.40 -21.31
CA LEU A 207 -8.01 -25.96 -21.96
C LEU A 207 -7.73 -24.60 -22.60
N THR A 208 -7.87 -24.46 -23.91
CA THR A 208 -7.77 -23.15 -24.60
C THR A 208 -9.11 -22.78 -25.22
N THR A 209 -9.70 -21.66 -24.81
CA THR A 209 -11.00 -21.19 -25.32
C THR A 209 -10.84 -20.53 -26.69
N GLY A 210 -11.13 -21.24 -27.78
CA GLY A 210 -10.94 -20.72 -29.14
C GLY A 210 -11.89 -19.59 -29.55
N LYS A 211 -12.91 -19.29 -28.72
CA LYS A 211 -13.96 -18.29 -28.94
C LYS A 211 -14.37 -17.64 -27.61
N PRO A 212 -14.96 -16.43 -27.63
CA PRO A 212 -15.44 -15.77 -26.41
C PRO A 212 -16.46 -16.63 -25.67
N VAL A 213 -16.30 -16.80 -24.35
CA VAL A 213 -17.15 -17.71 -23.54
C VAL A 213 -17.14 -17.37 -22.05
N THR A 214 -18.28 -17.61 -21.39
CA THR A 214 -18.43 -17.73 -19.94
C THR A 214 -18.45 -19.22 -19.53
N ILE A 215 -17.66 -19.60 -18.53
CA ILE A 215 -17.74 -20.92 -17.89
C ILE A 215 -18.28 -20.75 -16.47
N ARG A 216 -19.39 -21.40 -16.16
CA ARG A 216 -20.07 -21.32 -14.85
C ARG A 216 -20.84 -22.58 -14.50
N THR A 217 -21.42 -22.66 -13.31
CA THR A 217 -22.34 -23.75 -12.94
C THR A 217 -23.71 -23.57 -13.62
N GLU A 218 -24.43 -24.67 -13.86
CA GLU A 218 -25.88 -24.62 -14.13
C GLU A 218 -26.64 -23.98 -12.96
N PRO A 219 -27.72 -23.22 -13.20
CA PRO A 219 -28.50 -22.62 -12.11
C PRO A 219 -28.97 -23.67 -11.11
N VAL A 220 -28.63 -23.49 -9.83
CA VAL A 220 -29.08 -24.36 -8.73
C VAL A 220 -29.30 -23.60 -7.44
N GLU A 221 -30.28 -24.05 -6.67
CA GLU A 221 -30.51 -23.57 -5.31
C GLU A 221 -29.47 -24.18 -4.35
N GLY A 222 -28.54 -23.37 -3.87
CA GLY A 222 -27.68 -23.70 -2.74
C GLY A 222 -26.27 -24.22 -3.06
N PHE A 223 -25.36 -24.04 -2.09
CA PHE A 223 -23.91 -24.22 -2.24
C PHE A 223 -23.41 -25.67 -2.34
N SER A 224 -24.18 -26.68 -1.90
CA SER A 224 -23.75 -28.09 -1.92
C SER A 224 -23.71 -28.71 -3.32
N SER A 225 -24.22 -27.98 -4.32
CA SER A 225 -24.41 -28.42 -5.70
C SER A 225 -23.63 -27.58 -6.71
N VAL A 226 -22.62 -26.80 -6.30
CA VAL A 226 -21.82 -26.01 -7.24
C VAL A 226 -20.96 -26.94 -8.13
N GLY A 227 -20.96 -26.68 -9.44
CA GLY A 227 -20.13 -27.38 -10.42
C GLY A 227 -18.67 -26.98 -10.25
N ARG A 228 -17.74 -27.87 -10.60
CA ARG A 228 -16.31 -27.66 -10.33
C ARG A 228 -15.42 -27.89 -11.53
N LEU A 229 -14.38 -27.06 -11.64
CA LEU A 229 -13.19 -27.35 -12.45
C LEU A 229 -12.07 -27.82 -11.52
N GLU A 230 -11.59 -29.05 -11.75
CA GLU A 230 -10.50 -29.63 -10.97
C GLU A 230 -9.24 -29.76 -11.82
N GLY A 231 -8.07 -29.45 -11.26
CA GLY A 231 -6.81 -29.73 -11.92
C GLY A 231 -5.66 -29.97 -10.96
N ASN A 232 -4.48 -30.18 -11.53
CA ASN A 232 -3.22 -30.33 -10.82
C ASN A 232 -2.20 -29.28 -11.30
N GLY A 233 -1.02 -29.24 -10.71
CA GLY A 233 0.01 -28.19 -10.89
C GLY A 233 0.61 -28.06 -12.30
N SER A 234 0.13 -28.83 -13.28
CA SER A 234 0.44 -28.68 -14.70
C SER A 234 -0.77 -28.31 -15.57
N THR A 235 -1.95 -28.15 -14.97
CA THR A 235 -3.19 -27.86 -15.68
C THR A 235 -3.37 -26.36 -15.90
N THR A 236 -3.83 -25.93 -17.06
CA THR A 236 -4.01 -24.48 -17.32
C THR A 236 -5.30 -24.25 -18.10
N VAL A 237 -6.10 -23.28 -17.67
CA VAL A 237 -7.21 -22.73 -18.47
C VAL A 237 -6.70 -21.46 -19.12
N LYS A 238 -6.64 -21.44 -20.45
CA LYS A 238 -6.10 -20.34 -21.24
C LYS A 238 -7.20 -19.73 -22.09
N ALA A 239 -7.29 -18.41 -22.06
CA ALA A 239 -8.07 -17.68 -23.02
C ALA A 239 -7.40 -17.74 -24.40
N GLY A 240 -8.16 -18.18 -25.41
CA GLY A 240 -7.84 -17.95 -26.83
C GLY A 240 -8.71 -16.86 -27.46
N ALA A 241 -9.63 -16.31 -26.66
CA ALA A 241 -10.49 -15.16 -26.85
C ALA A 241 -10.97 -14.72 -25.44
N MET A 242 -11.79 -13.67 -25.32
CA MET A 242 -12.31 -13.21 -24.03
C MET A 242 -12.91 -14.36 -23.21
N LEU A 243 -12.50 -14.48 -21.95
CA LEU A 243 -12.93 -15.54 -21.05
C LEU A 243 -13.51 -14.94 -19.77
N ILE A 244 -14.71 -15.40 -19.42
CA ILE A 244 -15.36 -15.12 -18.14
C ILE A 244 -15.45 -16.43 -17.36
N ILE A 245 -15.12 -16.39 -16.07
CA ILE A 245 -15.35 -17.50 -15.13
C ILE A 245 -16.07 -16.91 -13.92
N ASP A 246 -17.23 -17.46 -13.60
CA ASP A 246 -18.03 -17.06 -12.45
C ASP A 246 -18.92 -18.21 -11.97
N ASP A 247 -19.50 -18.06 -10.77
CA ASP A 247 -20.40 -19.02 -10.12
C ASP A 247 -19.96 -20.48 -10.26
N ILE A 248 -18.72 -20.77 -9.88
CA ILE A 248 -18.09 -22.08 -10.08
C ILE A 248 -17.04 -22.37 -9.01
N GLY A 249 -16.90 -23.66 -8.68
CA GLY A 249 -15.83 -24.14 -7.82
C GLY A 249 -14.54 -24.42 -8.60
N LEU A 250 -13.41 -24.02 -8.03
CA LEU A 250 -12.07 -24.26 -8.57
C LEU A 250 -11.29 -25.10 -7.56
N LYS A 251 -10.77 -26.25 -7.97
CA LYS A 251 -10.00 -27.13 -7.06
C LYS A 251 -8.66 -27.53 -7.66
N ILE A 252 -7.63 -27.54 -6.80
CA ILE A 252 -6.27 -27.94 -7.19
C ILE A 252 -5.77 -29.05 -6.29
N SER A 253 -5.23 -30.10 -6.90
CA SER A 253 -4.70 -31.26 -6.19
C SER A 253 -3.22 -31.14 -5.80
N THR A 254 -2.49 -30.13 -6.29
CA THR A 254 -1.08 -29.89 -5.91
C THR A 254 -0.81 -28.39 -5.69
N PRO A 255 -0.07 -28.03 -4.62
CA PRO A 255 0.30 -26.65 -4.28
C PRO A 255 1.08 -25.90 -5.36
N ASP A 256 0.94 -24.57 -5.41
CA ASP A 256 1.79 -23.68 -6.23
C ASP A 256 3.13 -23.40 -5.51
N SER A 257 4.15 -23.10 -6.29
CA SER A 257 5.42 -22.56 -5.83
C SER A 257 5.33 -21.07 -5.51
N LYS A 258 6.36 -20.56 -4.81
CA LYS A 258 6.44 -19.18 -4.29
C LYS A 258 6.09 -18.12 -5.36
N HIS A 259 5.29 -17.10 -5.02
CA HIS A 259 5.10 -15.88 -5.83
C HIS A 259 4.61 -16.13 -7.27
N GLY A 260 3.74 -17.13 -7.46
CA GLY A 260 3.13 -17.45 -8.75
C GLY A 260 4.15 -17.93 -9.78
N THR A 261 5.00 -18.89 -9.42
CA THR A 261 6.09 -19.40 -10.29
C THR A 261 5.82 -20.76 -10.94
N THR A 262 4.74 -21.49 -10.58
CA THR A 262 4.34 -22.77 -11.21
C THR A 262 2.89 -22.78 -11.76
N ASN A 263 2.48 -23.91 -12.38
CA ASN A 263 1.57 -24.00 -13.53
C ASN A 263 0.20 -24.66 -13.25
N PHE A 264 -0.49 -24.31 -12.14
CA PHE A 264 -1.96 -24.29 -12.19
C PHE A 264 -2.48 -22.87 -12.16
N GLY A 265 -3.08 -22.44 -13.26
CA GLY A 265 -3.66 -21.11 -13.30
C GLY A 265 -4.66 -20.90 -14.42
N ILE A 266 -5.48 -19.88 -14.23
CA ILE A 266 -6.34 -19.32 -15.26
C ILE A 266 -5.58 -18.15 -15.87
N VAL A 267 -5.46 -18.14 -17.19
CA VAL A 267 -4.53 -17.29 -17.94
C VAL A 267 -5.26 -16.57 -19.06
N GLY A 268 -5.26 -15.24 -19.05
CA GLY A 268 -5.85 -14.39 -20.10
C GLY A 268 -5.10 -14.47 -21.43
N ASN A 269 -3.80 -14.78 -21.41
CA ASN A 269 -3.01 -15.12 -22.60
C ASN A 269 -3.12 -14.06 -23.73
N GLY A 270 -3.18 -12.77 -23.35
CA GLY A 270 -3.31 -11.64 -24.27
C GLY A 270 -4.77 -11.28 -24.64
N TYR A 271 -5.74 -11.98 -24.05
CA TYR A 271 -7.17 -11.66 -24.14
C TYR A 271 -7.71 -11.26 -22.77
N PRO A 272 -8.83 -10.52 -22.70
CA PRO A 272 -9.44 -10.19 -21.43
C PRO A 272 -9.88 -11.42 -20.66
N LEU A 273 -9.48 -11.47 -19.40
CA LEU A 273 -9.91 -12.45 -18.43
C LEU A 273 -10.71 -11.74 -17.34
N ILE A 274 -11.98 -12.11 -17.20
CA ILE A 274 -12.84 -11.63 -16.13
C ILE A 274 -13.16 -12.82 -15.22
N ILE A 275 -12.93 -12.62 -13.94
CA ILE A 275 -13.35 -13.52 -12.89
C ILE A 275 -14.50 -12.82 -12.17
N GLY A 276 -15.72 -13.31 -12.35
CA GLY A 276 -16.92 -12.70 -11.78
C GLY A 276 -17.12 -13.08 -10.32
N THR A 277 -18.39 -13.11 -9.90
CA THR A 277 -18.82 -13.43 -8.53
C THR A 277 -19.04 -14.93 -8.35
N GLY A 278 -19.30 -15.40 -7.13
CA GLY A 278 -19.62 -16.81 -6.86
C GLY A 278 -18.43 -17.77 -7.02
N ILE A 279 -17.19 -17.29 -7.00
CA ILE A 279 -16.01 -18.15 -7.13
C ILE A 279 -15.68 -18.85 -5.82
N MET A 280 -15.66 -20.18 -5.85
CA MET A 280 -15.27 -21.02 -4.71
C MET A 280 -13.92 -21.70 -4.96
N SER A 281 -12.84 -21.19 -4.39
CA SER A 281 -11.54 -21.85 -4.47
C SER A 281 -11.38 -22.91 -3.36
N TYR A 282 -11.38 -24.19 -3.72
CA TYR A 282 -11.24 -25.34 -2.84
C TYR A 282 -9.79 -25.87 -2.76
N TYR A 283 -9.34 -26.15 -1.54
CA TYR A 283 -8.34 -27.18 -1.31
C TYR A 283 -9.02 -28.56 -1.23
N GLY A 284 -8.44 -29.57 -1.86
CA GLY A 284 -9.02 -30.91 -1.90
C GLY A 284 -9.14 -31.55 -0.52
N PHE A 285 -10.34 -31.52 0.06
CA PHE A 285 -10.73 -32.40 1.16
C PHE A 285 -11.62 -33.51 0.61
N GLY A 286 -11.13 -34.75 0.66
CA GLY A 286 -12.03 -35.86 0.97
C GLY A 286 -12.44 -35.71 2.43
N LEU A 287 -13.73 -35.85 2.74
CA LEU A 287 -14.33 -35.72 4.09
C LEU A 287 -13.83 -36.78 5.11
N GLY A 288 -12.64 -37.35 4.95
CA GLY A 288 -12.13 -38.43 5.79
C GLY A 288 -10.61 -38.52 5.99
N ASP A 289 -9.80 -37.64 5.36
CA ASP A 289 -8.35 -37.72 5.53
C ASP A 289 -7.82 -36.69 6.53
N THR A 290 -7.30 -37.24 7.63
CA THR A 290 -6.55 -36.57 8.68
C THR A 290 -5.45 -35.68 8.07
N PHE A 291 -5.56 -34.36 8.22
CA PHE A 291 -4.45 -33.43 8.01
C PHE A 291 -3.23 -33.96 8.80
N GLY A 292 -2.27 -34.55 8.12
CA GLY A 292 -1.29 -35.34 8.84
C GLY A 292 -0.39 -36.12 7.90
N GLN A 293 0.26 -35.42 6.98
CA GLN A 293 1.61 -35.84 6.62
C GLN A 293 2.58 -34.67 6.78
N ASN A 294 3.47 -34.94 7.72
CA ASN A 294 4.60 -34.18 8.21
C ASN A 294 5.62 -34.04 7.06
N THR A 295 5.38 -33.15 6.10
CA THR A 295 6.47 -32.67 5.24
C THR A 295 7.20 -31.61 6.04
N SER A 296 8.51 -31.80 6.22
CA SER A 296 9.44 -30.94 6.98
C SER A 296 9.62 -29.51 6.43
N LYS A 297 8.71 -29.10 5.55
CA LYS A 297 8.49 -27.77 5.01
C LYS A 297 6.96 -27.67 4.91
N GLY A 298 6.32 -26.83 5.73
CA GLY A 298 4.88 -26.61 5.75
C GLY A 298 4.39 -25.96 4.46
N GLU A 299 4.25 -26.75 3.41
CA GLU A 299 3.98 -26.27 2.06
C GLU A 299 2.67 -25.43 1.95
N ARG A 300 2.75 -24.42 1.08
CA ARG A 300 1.76 -23.38 0.74
C ARG A 300 0.59 -23.95 -0.06
N ASN A 301 -0.43 -24.50 0.58
CA ASN A 301 -1.28 -25.47 -0.13
C ASN A 301 -2.69 -24.97 -0.48
N GLY A 302 -2.97 -24.79 -1.79
CA GLY A 302 -4.27 -25.16 -2.36
C GLY A 302 -5.02 -24.22 -3.30
N TYR A 303 -4.70 -22.92 -3.32
CA TYR A 303 -5.48 -21.93 -4.07
C TYR A 303 -4.92 -21.68 -5.49
N PRO A 304 -5.77 -21.37 -6.49
CA PRO A 304 -5.29 -21.08 -7.84
C PRO A 304 -4.51 -19.77 -7.96
N THR A 305 -3.74 -19.70 -9.04
CA THR A 305 -3.06 -18.48 -9.48
C THR A 305 -3.75 -17.91 -10.72
N LEU A 306 -4.02 -16.61 -10.73
CA LEU A 306 -4.54 -15.88 -11.88
C LEU A 306 -3.41 -15.18 -12.64
N ARG A 307 -3.52 -15.16 -13.97
CA ARG A 307 -2.65 -14.36 -14.83
C ARG A 307 -3.45 -13.64 -15.91
N GLY A 308 -3.30 -12.34 -16.07
CA GLY A 308 -3.86 -11.62 -17.23
C GLY A 308 -3.06 -11.92 -18.51
N GLY A 309 -1.73 -11.95 -18.38
CA GLY A 309 -0.80 -12.10 -19.49
C GLY A 309 -0.63 -13.50 -20.07
N THR A 310 0.38 -13.70 -20.90
CA THR A 310 0.76 -15.02 -21.45
C THR A 310 1.85 -15.71 -20.64
N THR A 311 1.83 -17.06 -20.68
CA THR A 311 2.87 -17.94 -20.15
C THR A 311 3.85 -18.43 -21.21
N ALA A 312 3.64 -18.09 -22.49
CA ALA A 312 4.45 -18.55 -23.61
C ALA A 312 5.48 -17.49 -24.06
N SER A 313 6.56 -17.93 -24.71
CA SER A 313 7.59 -17.06 -25.30
C SER A 313 7.14 -16.24 -26.52
N SER A 314 5.87 -16.40 -26.94
CA SER A 314 5.26 -15.61 -28.00
C SER A 314 4.88 -14.22 -27.48
N ASN A 315 5.08 -13.19 -28.32
CA ASN A 315 4.65 -11.83 -28.02
C ASN A 315 3.15 -11.81 -27.75
N ALA A 316 2.73 -11.18 -26.63
CA ALA A 316 1.32 -10.82 -26.49
C ALA A 316 0.99 -9.85 -27.64
N LEU A 317 0.07 -10.25 -28.50
CA LEU A 317 -0.40 -9.42 -29.61
C LEU A 317 -1.34 -8.39 -29.02
N GLY A 318 -0.86 -7.17 -28.89
CA GLY A 318 -1.65 -6.05 -28.42
C GLY A 318 -2.81 -5.79 -29.38
N GLY A 319 -4.03 -5.96 -28.88
CA GLY A 319 -5.23 -5.48 -29.56
C GLY A 319 -5.52 -4.05 -29.13
N ASP A 320 -6.14 -3.26 -30.01
CA ASP A 320 -6.72 -1.97 -29.62
C ASP A 320 -7.95 -2.28 -28.76
N TRP A 321 -7.76 -2.32 -27.44
CA TRP A 321 -8.84 -2.50 -26.46
C TRP A 321 -9.21 -1.14 -25.88
N PRO A 322 -10.47 -0.68 -26.05
CA PRO A 322 -10.96 0.52 -25.38
C PRO A 322 -11.18 0.15 -23.91
N VAL A 323 -10.22 0.46 -23.05
CA VAL A 323 -10.41 0.45 -21.60
C VAL A 323 -10.16 1.86 -21.11
N ASN A 324 -11.10 2.41 -20.35
CA ASN A 324 -10.92 3.65 -19.63
C ASN A 324 -9.91 3.40 -18.50
N VAL A 325 -8.77 4.05 -18.57
CA VAL A 325 -7.73 3.99 -17.52
C VAL A 325 -7.91 5.19 -16.61
N TYR A 326 -7.77 5.03 -15.30
CA TYR A 326 -7.69 6.15 -14.37
C TYR A 326 -6.22 6.43 -14.01
N PRO A 327 -5.75 7.70 -14.00
CA PRO A 327 -6.43 8.95 -14.35
C PRO A 327 -6.17 9.36 -15.81
N ALA A 328 -6.82 8.73 -16.80
CA ALA A 328 -6.53 9.02 -18.21
C ALA A 328 -7.25 10.25 -18.76
N ARG A 329 -6.98 11.43 -18.17
CA ARG A 329 -7.08 12.69 -18.92
C ARG A 329 -6.00 13.74 -18.63
N ASP A 330 -5.05 13.50 -17.73
CA ASP A 330 -4.10 14.55 -17.30
C ASP A 330 -2.64 14.44 -17.78
N THR A 331 -2.28 13.55 -18.71
CA THR A 331 -0.95 13.62 -19.34
C THR A 331 -1.03 13.56 -20.87
N ALA A 332 -0.84 14.74 -21.47
CA ALA A 332 -0.91 15.01 -22.90
C ALA A 332 0.21 14.38 -23.76
N SER A 333 0.74 13.20 -23.42
CA SER A 333 1.82 12.57 -24.23
C SER A 333 1.88 11.04 -24.26
N ASP A 334 1.01 10.30 -23.55
CA ASP A 334 1.01 8.85 -23.67
C ASP A 334 0.05 8.39 -24.78
N GLU A 335 0.59 7.75 -25.82
CA GLU A 335 -0.19 6.93 -26.74
C GLU A 335 -0.86 5.80 -25.95
N TYR A 336 -2.06 6.05 -25.41
CA TYR A 336 -2.95 5.10 -24.71
C TYR A 336 -3.48 3.96 -25.61
N GLY A 337 -2.90 3.76 -26.80
CA GLY A 337 -3.52 2.99 -27.87
C GLY A 337 -3.45 1.46 -27.76
N ASN A 338 -2.73 0.86 -26.81
CA ASN A 338 -2.59 -0.60 -26.80
C ASN A 338 -2.46 -1.21 -25.39
N ILE A 339 -3.57 -1.76 -24.88
CA ILE A 339 -3.58 -2.61 -23.68
C ILE A 339 -3.45 -4.06 -24.13
N ALA A 340 -2.38 -4.70 -23.69
CA ALA A 340 -2.02 -6.05 -24.12
C ALA A 340 -2.38 -7.13 -23.08
N SER A 341 -2.85 -6.74 -21.89
CA SER A 341 -3.34 -7.64 -20.85
C SER A 341 -4.43 -6.95 -20.03
N VAL A 342 -5.58 -7.61 -19.88
CA VAL A 342 -6.73 -7.16 -19.08
C VAL A 342 -7.14 -8.28 -18.13
N LEU A 343 -7.10 -8.01 -16.83
CA LEU A 343 -7.54 -8.93 -15.78
C LEU A 343 -8.48 -8.22 -14.80
N ILE A 344 -9.74 -8.64 -14.74
CA ILE A 344 -10.71 -8.11 -13.78
C ILE A 344 -11.15 -9.25 -12.86
N VAL A 345 -11.11 -9.04 -11.55
CA VAL A 345 -11.41 -10.07 -10.55
C VAL A 345 -12.36 -9.50 -9.51
N HIS A 346 -13.60 -9.99 -9.46
CA HIS A 346 -14.65 -9.53 -8.56
C HIS A 346 -14.80 -10.35 -7.29
N SER A 347 -14.24 -11.56 -7.23
CA SER A 347 -14.38 -12.42 -6.06
C SER A 347 -13.33 -13.53 -6.01
N GLY A 348 -13.34 -14.26 -4.89
CA GLY A 348 -12.56 -15.47 -4.67
C GLY A 348 -11.29 -15.24 -3.85
N THR A 349 -10.73 -16.36 -3.41
CA THR A 349 -9.46 -16.42 -2.70
C THR A 349 -8.40 -17.04 -3.61
N TRP A 350 -7.26 -16.38 -3.73
CA TRP A 350 -6.22 -16.70 -4.69
C TRP A 350 -4.87 -16.81 -4.01
N SER A 351 -4.06 -17.76 -4.47
CA SER A 351 -2.67 -17.86 -4.00
C SER A 351 -1.89 -16.65 -4.51
N ASN A 352 -1.93 -16.43 -5.83
CA ASN A 352 -1.27 -15.31 -6.48
C ASN A 352 -2.17 -14.72 -7.58
N ILE A 353 -2.03 -13.41 -7.81
CA ILE A 353 -2.66 -12.72 -8.94
C ILE A 353 -1.57 -11.95 -9.68
N ILE A 354 -1.41 -12.22 -10.98
CA ILE A 354 -0.40 -11.57 -11.82
C ILE A 354 -1.10 -10.85 -12.98
N GLY A 355 -0.98 -9.52 -13.07
CA GLY A 355 -1.61 -8.76 -14.15
C GLY A 355 -0.96 -9.07 -15.52
N GLY A 356 0.36 -9.18 -15.56
CA GLY A 356 1.17 -9.32 -16.77
C GLY A 356 1.66 -10.75 -17.07
N ASN A 357 2.72 -10.84 -17.88
CA ASN A 357 3.26 -12.09 -18.41
C ASN A 357 4.32 -12.71 -17.48
N SER A 358 4.68 -13.97 -17.75
CA SER A 358 5.78 -14.64 -17.05
C SER A 358 7.08 -14.78 -17.84
N GLN A 359 7.03 -14.84 -19.18
CA GLN A 359 8.20 -15.15 -20.02
C GLN A 359 8.08 -14.58 -21.46
N SER A 360 7.84 -13.28 -21.64
CA SER A 360 7.77 -12.66 -22.98
C SER A 360 7.75 -11.13 -22.96
N VAL A 361 7.73 -10.54 -24.16
CA VAL A 361 7.47 -9.11 -24.38
C VAL A 361 5.95 -8.87 -24.51
N THR A 362 5.45 -7.94 -23.69
CA THR A 362 4.12 -7.36 -23.77
C THR A 362 4.22 -6.07 -24.59
N ASN A 363 3.65 -6.06 -25.80
CA ASN A 363 3.63 -4.88 -26.68
C ASN A 363 2.44 -3.98 -26.33
N GLY A 364 2.43 -3.42 -25.12
CA GLY A 364 1.35 -2.58 -24.62
C GLY A 364 1.39 -2.44 -23.10
N SER A 365 0.34 -1.84 -22.55
CA SER A 365 0.13 -1.69 -21.11
C SER A 365 -0.56 -2.93 -20.52
N VAL A 366 -0.44 -3.09 -19.20
CA VAL A 366 -1.12 -4.12 -18.41
C VAL A 366 -2.15 -3.45 -17.51
N TYR A 367 -3.36 -3.97 -17.49
CA TYR A 367 -4.48 -3.47 -16.72
C TYR A 367 -5.05 -4.58 -15.84
N SER A 368 -5.13 -4.34 -14.53
CA SER A 368 -5.70 -5.30 -13.59
C SER A 368 -6.54 -4.63 -12.50
N VAL A 369 -7.72 -5.20 -12.23
CA VAL A 369 -8.67 -4.70 -11.23
C VAL A 369 -9.04 -5.85 -10.29
N LEU A 370 -8.89 -5.62 -8.99
CA LEU A 370 -9.17 -6.55 -7.91
C LEU A 370 -10.26 -5.93 -7.02
N ARG A 371 -11.47 -6.47 -7.09
CA ARG A 371 -12.63 -6.06 -6.30
C ARG A 371 -13.05 -7.18 -5.35
N SER A 372 -13.15 -6.90 -4.05
CA SER A 372 -13.67 -7.89 -3.08
C SER A 372 -12.94 -9.25 -3.09
N VAL A 373 -11.65 -9.26 -3.45
CA VAL A 373 -10.82 -10.48 -3.53
C VAL A 373 -9.95 -10.67 -2.29
N THR A 374 -9.54 -11.91 -2.03
CA THR A 374 -8.48 -12.21 -1.07
C THR A 374 -7.25 -12.79 -1.77
N VAL A 375 -6.06 -12.20 -1.56
CA VAL A 375 -4.78 -12.69 -2.09
C VAL A 375 -3.87 -13.13 -0.95
N LEU A 376 -3.34 -14.36 -1.04
CA LEU A 376 -2.64 -15.03 0.06
C LEU A 376 -1.11 -14.97 0.02
N ASP A 377 -0.48 -14.68 -1.12
CA ASP A 377 1.00 -14.63 -1.26
C ASP A 377 1.49 -13.44 -2.11
N THR A 378 1.03 -13.25 -3.34
CA THR A 378 1.53 -12.12 -4.16
C THR A 378 0.49 -11.58 -5.12
N TYR A 379 0.38 -10.25 -5.14
CA TYR A 379 -0.23 -9.53 -6.25
C TYR A 379 0.86 -8.73 -6.99
N ALA A 380 1.07 -9.05 -8.27
CA ALA A 380 1.99 -8.29 -9.13
C ALA A 380 1.21 -7.70 -10.31
N CYS A 381 1.11 -6.38 -10.38
CA CYS A 381 0.45 -5.69 -11.49
C CYS A 381 1.20 -5.93 -12.80
N GLY A 382 2.54 -5.99 -12.74
CA GLY A 382 3.40 -6.40 -13.84
C GLY A 382 3.50 -7.92 -13.99
N GLY A 383 4.69 -8.43 -14.25
CA GLY A 383 4.92 -9.85 -14.54
C GLY A 383 5.58 -10.64 -13.40
N THR A 384 5.64 -11.97 -13.54
CA THR A 384 6.48 -12.84 -12.67
C THR A 384 7.27 -13.83 -13.50
N ALA A 385 8.60 -13.74 -13.44
CA ALA A 385 9.48 -14.70 -14.08
C ALA A 385 10.16 -15.62 -13.05
N SER A 386 9.98 -16.92 -13.21
CA SER A 386 10.69 -17.94 -12.41
C SER A 386 12.06 -18.30 -12.99
N ASN A 387 12.21 -18.26 -14.31
CA ASN A 387 13.43 -18.65 -15.06
C ASN A 387 13.55 -17.92 -16.42
N GLY A 388 13.01 -16.71 -16.56
CA GLY A 388 12.99 -15.98 -17.84
C GLY A 388 13.05 -14.46 -17.67
N ASN A 389 13.01 -13.76 -18.80
CA ASN A 389 12.90 -12.30 -18.84
C ASN A 389 11.50 -11.93 -19.32
N TYR A 390 10.82 -11.01 -18.63
CA TYR A 390 9.64 -10.35 -19.16
C TYR A 390 9.93 -8.88 -19.48
N THR A 391 9.18 -8.29 -20.41
CA THR A 391 9.26 -6.85 -20.69
C THR A 391 7.86 -6.34 -21.00
N ILE A 392 7.43 -5.28 -20.33
CA ILE A 392 6.20 -4.56 -20.60
C ILE A 392 6.60 -3.23 -21.25
N LYS A 393 6.24 -3.05 -22.53
CA LYS A 393 6.58 -1.83 -23.28
C LYS A 393 5.75 -0.62 -22.86
N GLY A 394 4.54 -0.85 -22.35
CA GLY A 394 3.66 0.18 -21.81
C GLY A 394 3.81 0.34 -20.29
N SER A 395 2.78 0.89 -19.68
CA SER A 395 2.66 1.09 -18.24
C SER A 395 1.91 -0.08 -17.58
N THR A 396 2.01 -0.21 -16.26
CA THR A 396 1.12 -1.10 -15.48
C THR A 396 0.10 -0.28 -14.71
N TYR A 397 -1.12 -0.82 -14.61
CA TYR A 397 -2.22 -0.25 -13.85
C TYR A 397 -2.85 -1.34 -12.99
N GLY A 398 -2.72 -1.21 -11.68
CA GLY A 398 -3.32 -2.09 -10.69
C GLY A 398 -4.29 -1.34 -9.80
N TYR A 399 -5.54 -1.79 -9.76
CA TYR A 399 -6.59 -1.18 -8.96
C TYR A 399 -7.10 -2.20 -7.94
N LEU A 400 -7.03 -1.86 -6.66
CA LEU A 400 -7.59 -2.63 -5.57
C LEU A 400 -8.75 -1.85 -4.96
N VAL A 401 -9.94 -2.42 -5.01
CA VAL A 401 -11.17 -1.81 -4.49
C VAL A 401 -11.84 -2.81 -3.55
N ASN A 402 -11.84 -2.52 -2.25
CA ASN A 402 -12.31 -3.45 -1.21
C ASN A 402 -11.59 -4.82 -1.25
N ALA A 403 -10.31 -4.85 -1.63
CA ALA A 403 -9.53 -6.09 -1.70
C ALA A 403 -8.75 -6.35 -0.40
N ASN A 404 -8.50 -7.62 -0.08
CA ASN A 404 -7.71 -8.03 1.07
C ASN A 404 -6.46 -8.77 0.62
N VAL A 405 -5.29 -8.26 0.97
CA VAL A 405 -3.98 -8.81 0.61
C VAL A 405 -3.24 -9.11 1.91
N VAL A 406 -3.24 -10.39 2.30
CA VAL A 406 -3.10 -10.76 3.71
C VAL A 406 -1.66 -10.84 4.20
N ALA A 407 -1.43 -10.38 5.42
CA ALA A 407 -0.23 -10.68 6.20
C ALA A 407 -0.10 -12.19 6.48
N ASP A 408 1.05 -12.62 6.98
CA ASP A 408 1.16 -14.00 7.44
C ASP A 408 0.34 -14.28 8.71
N SER A 409 0.09 -15.57 9.00
CA SER A 409 -0.74 -15.94 10.15
C SER A 409 -0.20 -15.51 11.51
N TYR A 410 1.12 -15.33 11.64
CA TYR A 410 1.70 -14.83 12.88
C TYR A 410 1.43 -13.33 13.02
N GLN A 411 1.64 -12.57 11.96
CA GLN A 411 1.40 -11.13 11.93
C GLN A 411 -0.08 -10.82 12.23
N GLN A 412 -0.99 -11.58 11.62
CA GLN A 412 -2.43 -11.50 11.92
C GLN A 412 -2.73 -11.80 13.40
N ARG A 413 -2.10 -12.82 13.98
CA ARG A 413 -2.24 -13.12 15.42
C ARG A 413 -1.77 -11.98 16.31
N ALA A 414 -0.59 -11.43 16.01
CA ALA A 414 -0.02 -10.33 16.78
C ALA A 414 -0.88 -9.06 16.69
N MET A 415 -1.58 -8.84 15.57
CA MET A 415 -2.56 -7.75 15.44
C MET A 415 -3.90 -8.02 16.17
N GLY A 416 -4.12 -9.23 16.67
CA GLY A 416 -5.41 -9.68 17.22
C GLY A 416 -6.46 -9.98 16.14
N LEU A 417 -6.04 -10.17 14.89
CA LEU A 417 -6.88 -10.39 13.71
C LEU A 417 -7.04 -11.88 13.39
N GLU A 418 -7.06 -12.76 14.40
CA GLU A 418 -7.19 -14.23 14.22
C GLU A 418 -8.46 -14.66 13.46
N THR A 419 -9.40 -13.76 13.29
CA THR A 419 -10.57 -13.91 12.42
C THR A 419 -10.29 -13.26 11.07
N ILE A 420 -9.98 -14.07 10.05
CA ILE A 420 -10.23 -13.65 8.67
C ILE A 420 -11.70 -13.21 8.63
N PRO A 421 -12.04 -11.98 8.21
CA PRO A 421 -13.40 -11.48 8.29
C PRO A 421 -14.37 -12.42 7.59
N TYR A 422 -15.19 -13.05 8.40
CA TYR A 422 -16.37 -13.79 8.00
C TYR A 422 -17.34 -12.77 7.43
N LYS A 423 -17.51 -12.69 6.11
CA LYS A 423 -18.66 -11.96 5.56
C LYS A 423 -19.89 -12.83 5.83
N TYR A 424 -20.70 -12.41 6.79
CA TYR A 424 -21.97 -13.02 7.16
C TYR A 424 -22.86 -13.14 5.92
N THR A 425 -23.59 -14.25 5.81
CA THR A 425 -24.77 -14.33 4.94
C THR A 425 -25.98 -13.68 5.65
N PRO A 426 -26.99 -13.21 4.91
CA PRO A 426 -28.12 -12.42 5.45
C PRO A 426 -29.03 -13.13 6.47
N ASP A 427 -28.89 -14.46 6.61
CA ASP A 427 -29.80 -15.28 7.43
C ASP A 427 -29.28 -15.67 8.83
N ASN A 428 -28.25 -15.02 9.38
CA ASN A 428 -27.77 -15.23 10.77
C ASN A 428 -27.53 -16.70 11.20
N ALA A 429 -27.46 -17.64 10.27
CA ALA A 429 -27.22 -19.05 10.52
C ALA A 429 -25.76 -19.37 10.15
N PRO A 430 -24.89 -19.75 11.11
CA PRO A 430 -23.54 -20.22 10.77
C PRO A 430 -23.66 -21.46 9.88
N LEU A 431 -23.11 -21.40 8.67
CA LEU A 431 -23.01 -22.60 7.84
C LEU A 431 -22.23 -23.69 8.60
N PRO A 432 -22.82 -24.88 8.83
CA PRO A 432 -22.07 -26.03 9.30
C PRO A 432 -21.29 -26.59 8.10
N GLY A 433 -20.05 -26.14 7.92
CA GLY A 433 -19.19 -26.73 6.89
C GLY A 433 -18.13 -25.83 6.25
N TRP A 434 -17.48 -24.96 7.01
CA TRP A 434 -16.12 -24.49 6.70
C TRP A 434 -15.23 -24.78 7.91
N PRO A 435 -14.08 -25.46 7.77
CA PRO A 435 -13.37 -26.01 8.91
C PRO A 435 -12.45 -24.94 9.53
N PHE A 436 -13.05 -23.89 10.09
CA PHE A 436 -12.44 -23.13 11.18
C PHE A 436 -13.46 -23.00 12.31
N ASN A 437 -14.03 -24.14 12.73
CA ASN A 437 -14.72 -24.21 14.00
C ASN A 437 -13.64 -24.19 15.09
N ILE A 438 -13.57 -23.10 15.86
CA ILE A 438 -12.77 -23.04 17.08
C ILE A 438 -13.49 -23.92 18.11
N ASP A 439 -13.28 -25.22 18.02
CA ASP A 439 -13.80 -26.14 19.03
C ASP A 439 -12.93 -25.97 20.29
N SER A 440 -13.40 -25.11 21.19
CA SER A 440 -12.77 -24.75 22.47
C SER A 440 -12.78 -25.89 23.50
N ASN A 441 -13.29 -27.08 23.14
CA ASN A 441 -13.58 -28.13 24.11
C ASN A 441 -12.65 -29.35 24.10
N ASN A 442 -11.65 -29.42 23.22
CA ASN A 442 -10.67 -30.51 23.26
C ASN A 442 -9.26 -29.92 23.33
N GLY A 443 -8.58 -30.14 24.47
CA GLY A 443 -7.21 -29.71 24.74
C GLY A 443 -6.13 -30.44 23.92
N ASP A 444 -6.36 -30.61 22.62
CA ASP A 444 -5.42 -31.21 21.69
C ASP A 444 -4.97 -30.17 20.64
N SER A 445 -3.66 -29.94 20.65
CA SER A 445 -2.95 -28.75 20.15
C SER A 445 -2.69 -28.76 18.65
N VAL A 446 -3.71 -28.99 17.83
CA VAL A 446 -3.54 -28.95 16.36
C VAL A 446 -4.56 -28.04 15.69
N LEU A 447 -4.48 -26.75 16.04
CA LEU A 447 -5.00 -25.66 15.22
C LEU A 447 -4.18 -25.62 13.92
N LYS A 448 -4.72 -26.14 12.82
CA LYS A 448 -4.02 -26.21 11.53
C LYS A 448 -4.19 -24.89 10.78
N ARG A 449 -3.28 -23.98 11.09
CA ARG A 449 -3.18 -22.61 10.58
C ARG A 449 -2.69 -22.61 9.13
N VAL A 450 -3.21 -21.71 8.30
CA VAL A 450 -2.59 -21.38 7.00
C VAL A 450 -1.27 -20.68 7.30
N PHE A 451 -0.14 -21.34 7.08
CA PHE A 451 1.17 -20.72 7.27
C PHE A 451 1.61 -20.05 5.97
N ILE A 452 1.64 -18.72 5.99
CA ILE A 452 2.33 -17.91 4.99
C ILE A 452 3.76 -17.71 5.50
N TYR A 453 4.75 -17.96 4.64
CA TYR A 453 6.17 -17.93 5.01
C TYR A 453 6.83 -16.56 4.88
N GLU A 454 6.22 -15.70 4.09
CA GLU A 454 6.68 -14.36 3.75
C GLU A 454 5.43 -13.53 3.58
N SER A 455 5.41 -12.34 4.18
CA SER A 455 4.24 -11.46 4.08
C SER A 455 3.88 -11.17 2.62
N THR A 456 2.57 -11.14 2.34
CA THR A 456 2.07 -10.89 0.99
C THR A 456 2.46 -9.49 0.55
N VAL A 457 2.99 -9.37 -0.67
CA VAL A 457 3.45 -8.09 -1.22
C VAL A 457 2.66 -7.74 -2.48
N ILE A 458 2.16 -6.51 -2.53
CA ILE A 458 1.67 -5.88 -3.76
C ILE A 458 2.84 -5.22 -4.47
N THR A 459 3.01 -5.47 -5.77
CA THR A 459 4.02 -4.81 -6.60
C THR A 459 3.38 -4.19 -7.83
N GLY A 460 3.67 -2.92 -8.12
CA GLY A 460 3.28 -2.30 -9.39
C GLY A 460 4.11 -2.83 -10.57
N GLY A 461 5.37 -3.21 -10.32
CA GLY A 461 6.23 -3.95 -11.24
C GLY A 461 6.06 -5.46 -11.12
N GLY A 462 7.16 -6.22 -11.15
CA GLY A 462 7.12 -7.68 -11.05
C GLY A 462 7.41 -8.24 -9.67
N GLY A 463 6.87 -9.43 -9.42
CA GLY A 463 6.84 -10.05 -8.08
C GLY A 463 7.88 -11.14 -7.78
N SER A 464 8.83 -11.46 -8.68
CA SER A 464 9.71 -12.63 -8.52
C SER A 464 11.20 -12.37 -8.81
N SER A 465 12.04 -13.38 -8.58
CA SER A 465 13.51 -13.36 -8.69
C SER A 465 14.08 -13.37 -10.12
N GLY A 466 13.22 -13.46 -11.14
CA GLY A 466 13.57 -13.35 -12.56
C GLY A 466 13.70 -11.90 -13.03
N THR A 467 14.17 -11.68 -14.26
CA THR A 467 14.36 -10.32 -14.79
C THR A 467 13.08 -9.83 -15.48
N GLY A 468 12.73 -8.57 -15.30
CA GLY A 468 11.43 -8.03 -15.65
C GLY A 468 11.44 -6.52 -15.84
N ASN A 469 11.17 -6.01 -17.02
CA ASN A 469 11.28 -4.56 -17.24
C ASN A 469 9.90 -3.95 -17.50
N VAL A 470 9.57 -2.83 -16.87
CA VAL A 470 8.47 -1.94 -17.26
C VAL A 470 9.08 -0.71 -17.91
N MET A 471 8.78 -0.47 -19.18
CA MET A 471 9.45 0.56 -19.98
C MET A 471 8.82 1.96 -19.82
N LYS A 472 7.71 2.06 -19.10
CA LYS A 472 7.05 3.32 -18.74
C LYS A 472 6.78 3.35 -17.23
N ASN A 473 5.58 3.77 -16.83
CA ASN A 473 5.19 3.99 -15.44
C ASN A 473 4.55 2.74 -14.83
N THR A 474 4.58 2.64 -13.51
CA THR A 474 3.76 1.70 -12.74
C THR A 474 2.78 2.49 -11.88
N ASN A 475 1.52 2.06 -11.84
CA ASN A 475 0.46 2.77 -11.13
C ASN A 475 -0.34 1.79 -10.28
N VAL A 476 -0.33 1.98 -8.98
CA VAL A 476 -1.06 1.15 -8.01
C VAL A 476 -2.04 2.03 -7.25
N TYR A 477 -3.32 1.71 -7.32
CA TYR A 477 -4.38 2.41 -6.58
C TYR A 477 -5.03 1.45 -5.60
N ILE A 478 -5.07 1.83 -4.33
CA ILE A 478 -5.62 1.03 -3.24
C ILE A 478 -6.70 1.87 -2.58
N SER A 479 -7.95 1.49 -2.77
CA SER A 479 -9.11 2.34 -2.45
C SER A 479 -10.24 1.55 -1.80
N GLY A 480 -11.35 2.23 -1.50
CA GLY A 480 -12.48 1.66 -0.77
C GLY A 480 -12.07 1.24 0.65
N THR A 481 -12.42 0.02 1.05
CA THR A 481 -12.06 -0.57 2.35
C THR A 481 -10.92 -1.60 2.21
N SER A 482 -10.06 -1.44 1.21
CA SER A 482 -8.99 -2.42 0.94
C SER A 482 -8.02 -2.51 2.12
N THR A 483 -7.55 -3.71 2.44
CA THR A 483 -6.51 -3.93 3.46
C THR A 483 -5.35 -4.66 2.83
N VAL A 484 -4.15 -4.09 2.96
CA VAL A 484 -2.93 -4.64 2.36
C VAL A 484 -1.82 -4.64 3.40
N TRP A 485 -1.01 -5.69 3.41
CA TRP A 485 0.10 -5.75 4.36
C TRP A 485 1.29 -4.87 3.93
N ASP A 486 1.95 -5.25 2.83
CA ASP A 486 3.03 -4.49 2.21
C ASP A 486 2.60 -4.14 0.78
N ALA A 487 2.82 -2.89 0.36
CA ALA A 487 2.59 -2.46 -1.01
C ALA A 487 3.70 -1.56 -1.52
N GLN A 488 4.09 -1.78 -2.79
CA GLN A 488 5.12 -1.01 -3.43
C GLN A 488 4.76 -0.62 -4.87
N ALA A 489 5.08 0.61 -5.26
CA ALA A 489 4.77 1.11 -6.60
C ALA A 489 5.67 0.45 -7.66
N ALA A 490 6.94 0.15 -7.34
CA ALA A 490 7.87 -0.48 -8.28
C ALA A 490 7.77 -2.01 -8.29
N GLY A 491 8.77 -2.68 -8.88
CA GLY A 491 8.94 -4.12 -8.76
C GLY A 491 9.60 -4.53 -7.44
N ARG A 492 9.60 -5.83 -7.15
CA ARG A 492 10.14 -6.37 -5.90
C ARG A 492 11.64 -6.15 -5.71
N SER A 493 12.43 -6.25 -6.78
CA SER A 493 13.91 -6.28 -6.71
C SER A 493 14.57 -5.50 -7.84
N GLU A 494 15.90 -5.35 -7.78
CA GLU A 494 16.73 -4.80 -8.85
C GLU A 494 16.56 -5.44 -10.23
N LYS A 495 16.03 -6.66 -10.27
CA LYS A 495 15.76 -7.38 -11.50
C LYS A 495 14.44 -6.97 -12.13
N SER A 496 13.65 -6.12 -11.47
CA SER A 496 12.35 -5.67 -11.94
C SER A 496 12.29 -4.16 -12.23
N PRO A 497 13.21 -3.56 -13.01
CA PRO A 497 13.27 -2.10 -13.15
C PRO A 497 12.06 -1.50 -13.86
N VAL A 498 11.73 -0.27 -13.48
CA VAL A 498 10.70 0.61 -14.02
C VAL A 498 11.40 1.83 -14.60
N ALA A 499 11.24 2.09 -15.90
CA ALA A 499 11.95 3.17 -16.57
C ALA A 499 11.39 4.57 -16.27
N GLY A 500 10.10 4.64 -15.92
CA GLY A 500 9.40 5.89 -15.58
C GLY A 500 9.14 6.03 -14.08
N THR A 501 7.99 6.62 -13.76
CA THR A 501 7.54 6.88 -12.40
C THR A 501 6.76 5.70 -11.82
N GLY A 502 7.01 5.37 -10.56
CA GLY A 502 6.19 4.46 -9.77
C GLY A 502 5.25 5.27 -8.87
N LEU A 503 3.96 5.19 -9.15
CA LEU A 503 2.89 5.81 -8.37
C LEU A 503 2.20 4.75 -7.51
N ILE A 504 2.02 5.06 -6.23
CA ILE A 504 1.11 4.35 -5.36
C ILE A 504 0.19 5.33 -4.61
N GLU A 505 -1.11 5.11 -4.71
CA GLU A 505 -2.13 5.91 -4.04
C GLU A 505 -2.93 5.03 -3.07
N LEU A 506 -3.11 5.53 -1.86
CA LEU A 506 -3.99 4.97 -0.84
C LEU A 506 -5.10 5.98 -0.52
N SER A 507 -6.36 5.61 -0.79
CA SER A 507 -7.53 6.49 -0.67
C SER A 507 -8.73 5.77 -0.07
N GLY A 508 -9.84 6.47 0.14
CA GLY A 508 -11.04 5.89 0.73
C GLY A 508 -10.90 5.68 2.24
N LYS A 509 -11.14 4.44 2.67
CA LYS A 509 -10.90 3.92 4.03
C LYS A 509 -9.86 2.79 3.99
N ALA A 510 -8.99 2.78 2.98
CA ALA A 510 -8.05 1.70 2.76
C ALA A 510 -6.90 1.74 3.77
N VAL A 511 -6.35 0.57 4.10
CA VAL A 511 -5.30 0.41 5.11
C VAL A 511 -4.08 -0.29 4.52
N SER A 512 -2.92 0.38 4.59
CA SER A 512 -1.60 -0.26 4.45
C SER A 512 -1.05 -0.56 5.84
N GLN A 513 -1.03 -1.85 6.20
CA GLN A 513 -0.78 -2.29 7.57
C GLN A 513 0.67 -2.14 8.00
N HIS A 514 1.62 -2.15 7.08
CA HIS A 514 3.05 -2.10 7.44
C HIS A 514 3.81 -1.09 6.60
N ILE A 515 3.99 -1.33 5.31
CA ILE A 515 4.80 -0.46 4.44
C ILE A 515 4.05 -0.09 3.17
N LEU A 516 4.03 1.20 2.88
CA LEU A 516 3.69 1.77 1.57
C LEU A 516 4.97 2.37 0.96
N CYS A 517 5.50 1.74 -0.09
CA CYS A 517 6.80 2.08 -0.66
C CYS A 517 6.67 2.61 -2.10
N GLY A 518 7.40 3.69 -2.41
CA GLY A 518 7.46 4.22 -3.77
C GLY A 518 8.38 3.40 -4.69
N SER A 519 9.44 2.80 -4.15
CA SER A 519 10.47 2.07 -4.91
C SER A 519 10.40 0.55 -4.65
N ALA A 520 11.51 -0.18 -4.77
CA ALA A 520 11.60 -1.64 -4.58
C ALA A 520 11.91 -2.04 -3.12
N THR A 521 11.71 -3.32 -2.79
CA THR A 521 11.86 -3.95 -1.45
C THR A 521 13.18 -4.72 -1.25
N ASP A 522 13.74 -5.31 -2.31
CA ASP A 522 14.90 -6.22 -2.19
C ASP A 522 16.25 -5.55 -2.53
N GLY A 523 16.31 -4.22 -2.44
CA GLY A 523 17.53 -3.45 -2.65
C GLY A 523 18.21 -3.69 -4.01
N ALA A 524 19.44 -3.18 -4.13
CA ALA A 524 20.32 -3.51 -5.25
C ALA A 524 21.64 -4.10 -4.74
N SER A 525 22.12 -5.14 -5.41
CA SER A 525 23.42 -5.76 -5.21
C SER A 525 24.57 -4.93 -5.77
N SER A 526 24.26 -3.98 -6.66
CA SER A 526 25.17 -3.00 -7.26
C SER A 526 24.39 -1.76 -7.72
N ASP A 527 25.06 -0.62 -7.90
CA ASP A 527 24.40 0.62 -8.34
C ASP A 527 23.62 0.42 -9.65
N THR A 528 22.29 0.43 -9.56
CA THR A 528 21.40 0.23 -10.69
C THR A 528 20.16 1.08 -10.54
N LYS A 529 19.79 1.79 -11.60
CA LYS A 529 18.58 2.60 -11.59
C LYS A 529 17.37 1.66 -11.73
N ILE A 530 16.83 1.21 -10.59
CA ILE A 530 15.64 0.35 -10.53
C ILE A 530 14.42 1.17 -10.94
N ILE A 531 14.33 2.40 -10.48
CA ILE A 531 13.24 3.31 -10.79
C ILE A 531 13.76 4.74 -10.99
N ASP A 532 13.10 5.51 -11.86
CA ASP A 532 13.46 6.90 -12.12
C ASP A 532 12.93 7.81 -11.03
N SER A 533 11.61 7.85 -10.87
CA SER A 533 10.93 8.73 -9.92
C SER A 533 9.84 7.96 -9.16
N THR A 534 9.50 8.40 -7.94
CA THR A 534 8.45 7.78 -7.12
C THR A 534 7.47 8.82 -6.63
N ARG A 535 6.18 8.42 -6.53
CA ARG A 535 5.12 9.24 -5.96
C ARG A 535 4.23 8.39 -5.06
N ILE A 536 4.10 8.80 -3.80
CA ILE A 536 3.21 8.19 -2.81
C ILE A 536 2.13 9.20 -2.46
N VAL A 537 0.86 8.80 -2.53
CA VAL A 537 -0.27 9.66 -2.16
C VAL A 537 -1.11 8.95 -1.10
N VAL A 538 -1.36 9.60 0.03
CA VAL A 538 -2.31 9.18 1.07
C VAL A 538 -3.34 10.30 1.24
N LYS A 539 -4.62 9.93 1.21
CA LYS A 539 -5.72 10.90 1.34
C LYS A 539 -6.98 10.32 1.94
N ASP A 540 -8.01 11.16 2.08
CA ASP A 540 -9.32 10.80 2.62
C ASP A 540 -9.24 10.34 4.09
N SER A 541 -9.72 9.13 4.40
CA SER A 541 -9.59 8.47 5.70
C SER A 541 -8.72 7.22 5.61
N ALA A 542 -7.83 7.16 4.59
CA ALA A 542 -6.89 6.07 4.46
C ALA A 542 -5.90 6.02 5.64
N MET A 543 -5.37 4.85 5.92
CA MET A 543 -4.41 4.67 7.00
C MET A 543 -3.17 3.92 6.54
N ALA A 544 -1.98 4.44 6.82
CA ALA A 544 -0.72 3.80 6.51
C ALA A 544 0.21 3.77 7.72
N ALA A 545 0.84 2.63 8.00
CA ALA A 545 1.83 2.58 9.07
C ALA A 545 3.08 3.38 8.69
N THR A 546 3.77 2.99 7.62
CA THR A 546 5.03 3.64 7.23
C THR A 546 5.02 4.00 5.75
N LEU A 547 5.41 5.23 5.42
CA LEU A 547 5.68 5.67 4.05
C LEU A 547 7.18 5.66 3.76
N CYS A 548 7.57 5.00 2.68
CA CYS A 548 8.98 4.86 2.26
C CYS A 548 9.16 5.36 0.82
N GLY A 549 9.62 6.60 0.63
CA GLY A 549 9.75 7.22 -0.69
C GLY A 549 10.84 6.58 -1.57
N GLY A 550 12.09 6.61 -1.09
CA GLY A 550 13.29 6.14 -1.79
C GLY A 550 13.53 4.62 -1.81
N GLY A 551 12.66 3.84 -1.16
CA GLY A 551 12.73 2.39 -1.13
C GLY A 551 12.63 1.77 0.26
N TYR A 552 12.54 0.45 0.26
CA TYR A 552 12.56 -0.39 1.45
C TYR A 552 13.60 -1.47 1.17
N ASP A 553 14.57 -1.72 2.04
CA ASP A 553 15.55 -2.78 1.82
C ASP A 553 15.49 -3.84 2.92
N THR A 554 15.28 -5.10 2.51
CA THR A 554 15.33 -6.27 3.40
C THR A 554 16.76 -6.64 3.79
N TRP A 555 17.76 -6.16 3.06
CA TRP A 555 19.17 -6.44 3.32
C TRP A 555 19.68 -5.58 4.48
N SER A 556 20.56 -6.13 5.31
CA SER A 556 21.19 -5.37 6.41
C SER A 556 22.03 -4.19 5.92
N ALA A 557 22.61 -4.30 4.73
CA ALA A 557 23.33 -3.22 4.08
C ALA A 557 23.04 -3.24 2.57
N PRO A 558 22.27 -2.27 2.02
CA PRO A 558 22.18 -2.08 0.57
C PRO A 558 23.58 -2.00 -0.03
N ARG A 559 23.84 -2.74 -1.10
CA ARG A 559 25.13 -2.74 -1.80
C ARG A 559 25.19 -1.75 -2.96
N GLY A 560 24.03 -1.29 -3.45
CA GLY A 560 23.91 -0.33 -4.54
C GLY A 560 22.66 0.52 -4.43
N ALA A 561 22.70 1.70 -5.04
CA ALA A 561 21.57 2.61 -5.05
C ALA A 561 20.39 2.06 -5.87
N SER A 562 19.16 2.20 -5.38
CA SER A 562 17.91 1.80 -6.07
C SER A 562 17.36 2.87 -7.01
N MET A 563 17.67 4.13 -6.71
CA MET A 563 17.31 5.33 -7.47
C MET A 563 18.57 6.16 -7.67
N MET A 564 18.84 6.68 -8.86
CA MET A 564 20.05 7.48 -9.11
C MET A 564 20.00 8.23 -10.43
N ASN A 565 20.90 9.20 -10.58
CA ASN A 565 21.13 9.93 -11.83
C ASN A 565 19.87 10.68 -12.29
N GLY A 566 19.46 11.67 -11.50
CA GLY A 566 18.23 12.44 -11.66
C GLY A 566 17.01 11.75 -11.05
N GLY A 567 15.82 12.24 -11.38
CA GLY A 567 14.54 11.72 -10.89
C GLY A 567 14.17 12.25 -9.50
N THR A 568 12.93 12.04 -9.09
CA THR A 568 12.36 12.65 -7.87
C THR A 568 11.70 11.62 -6.96
N VAL A 569 11.62 11.95 -5.66
CA VAL A 569 10.75 11.26 -4.70
C VAL A 569 9.71 12.27 -4.23
N GLU A 570 8.44 11.91 -4.35
CA GLU A 570 7.30 12.73 -3.93
C GLU A 570 6.42 11.94 -2.95
N ILE A 571 6.15 12.52 -1.78
CA ILE A 571 5.21 11.97 -0.80
C ILE A 571 4.18 13.06 -0.50
N GLU A 572 2.90 12.73 -0.69
CA GLU A 572 1.76 13.62 -0.47
C GLU A 572 0.81 13.00 0.54
N VAL A 573 0.58 13.70 1.65
CA VAL A 573 -0.45 13.37 2.64
C VAL A 573 -1.44 14.54 2.67
N THR A 574 -2.60 14.33 2.06
CA THR A 574 -3.66 15.36 1.98
C THR A 574 -4.85 15.02 2.89
N GLY A 575 -4.78 13.88 3.57
CA GLY A 575 -5.79 13.36 4.49
C GLY A 575 -5.34 12.03 5.08
N GLY A 576 -6.19 11.44 5.93
CA GLY A 576 -5.96 10.13 6.53
C GLY A 576 -5.03 10.16 7.75
N THR A 577 -4.54 8.98 8.11
CA THR A 577 -3.64 8.79 9.26
C THR A 577 -2.40 8.01 8.85
N VAL A 578 -1.24 8.60 9.03
CA VAL A 578 0.07 8.00 8.76
C VAL A 578 0.84 7.89 10.08
N CYS A 579 1.63 6.83 10.31
CA CYS A 579 2.52 6.85 11.47
C CYS A 579 3.83 7.57 11.17
N ASP A 580 4.75 6.94 10.41
CA ASP A 580 6.07 7.53 10.11
C ASP A 580 6.24 7.76 8.61
N VAL A 581 6.95 8.83 8.26
CA VAL A 581 7.29 9.20 6.88
C VAL A 581 8.80 9.24 6.70
N PHE A 582 9.32 8.47 5.74
CA PHE A 582 10.73 8.43 5.37
C PHE A 582 10.92 8.76 3.89
N GLY A 583 11.29 10.01 3.57
CA GLY A 583 11.54 10.47 2.20
C GLY A 583 12.60 9.65 1.49
N GLY A 584 13.75 9.45 2.13
CA GLY A 584 14.83 8.61 1.63
C GLY A 584 14.55 7.11 1.65
N GLY A 585 13.47 6.66 2.31
CA GLY A 585 13.12 5.25 2.49
C GLY A 585 13.69 4.59 3.74
N PHE A 586 13.39 3.31 3.94
CA PHE A 586 13.85 2.51 5.08
C PHE A 586 14.93 1.53 4.63
N ARG A 587 16.11 1.60 5.24
CA ARG A 587 17.33 0.88 4.83
C ARG A 587 17.73 1.11 3.36
N ALA A 588 17.31 2.23 2.79
CA ALA A 588 17.47 2.49 1.36
C ALA A 588 18.79 3.22 1.05
N LEU A 589 19.42 2.83 -0.07
CA LEU A 589 20.51 3.57 -0.70
C LEU A 589 19.94 4.31 -1.93
N VAL A 590 19.98 5.63 -1.88
CA VAL A 590 19.42 6.52 -2.91
C VAL A 590 20.52 7.44 -3.40
N GLY A 591 20.73 7.47 -4.71
CA GLY A 591 21.77 8.23 -5.38
C GLY A 591 23.20 7.78 -5.05
N THR A 592 24.15 8.42 -5.69
CA THR A 592 25.57 8.40 -5.29
C THR A 592 26.15 9.80 -5.39
N SER A 593 27.33 10.03 -4.79
CA SER A 593 28.01 11.33 -4.87
C SER A 593 28.22 11.83 -6.31
N SER A 594 28.38 10.93 -7.27
CA SER A 594 28.56 11.26 -8.70
C SER A 594 27.26 11.28 -9.50
N LYS A 595 26.19 10.69 -8.97
CA LYS A 595 24.90 10.49 -9.64
C LYS A 595 23.76 10.66 -8.63
N PRO A 596 23.60 11.85 -8.02
CA PRO A 596 22.50 12.10 -7.09
C PRO A 596 21.15 12.05 -7.80
N ILE A 597 20.09 11.89 -7.03
CA ILE A 597 18.72 12.19 -7.49
C ILE A 597 18.48 13.71 -7.44
N ASP A 598 17.44 14.20 -8.12
CA ASP A 598 17.16 15.63 -8.19
C ASP A 598 16.54 16.15 -6.89
N SER A 599 15.46 15.56 -6.40
CA SER A 599 14.80 16.04 -5.17
C SER A 599 14.09 14.95 -4.38
N ILE A 600 13.91 15.23 -3.08
CA ILE A 600 12.93 14.57 -2.22
C ILE A 600 11.96 15.66 -1.75
N ALA A 601 10.68 15.50 -2.06
CA ALA A 601 9.61 16.38 -1.64
C ALA A 601 8.60 15.61 -0.78
N ILE A 602 8.34 16.13 0.43
CA ILE A 602 7.31 15.64 1.33
C ILE A 602 6.34 16.79 1.55
N SER A 603 5.07 16.62 1.19
CA SER A 603 4.00 17.59 1.41
C SER A 603 2.90 16.95 2.26
N ILE A 604 2.58 17.59 3.38
CA ILE A 604 1.53 17.18 4.31
C ILE A 604 0.61 18.40 4.46
N SER A 605 -0.50 18.42 3.74
CA SER A 605 -1.50 19.51 3.74
C SER A 605 -2.81 19.12 4.44
N GLY A 606 -2.91 17.89 4.92
CA GLY A 606 -4.06 17.46 5.70
C GLY A 606 -3.83 16.10 6.36
N GLY A 607 -4.78 15.70 7.20
CA GLY A 607 -4.68 14.46 7.96
C GLY A 607 -3.69 14.55 9.12
N THR A 608 -3.34 13.38 9.67
CA THR A 608 -2.50 13.29 10.87
C THR A 608 -1.32 12.35 10.67
N VAL A 609 -0.12 12.83 10.98
CA VAL A 609 1.08 12.01 11.17
C VAL A 609 1.26 11.74 12.66
N LEU A 610 1.04 10.49 13.09
CA LEU A 610 1.11 10.10 14.51
C LEU A 610 2.55 10.07 15.04
N GLY A 611 3.50 9.78 14.16
CA GLY A 611 4.92 9.67 14.46
C GLY A 611 5.68 10.87 13.89
N ASN A 612 6.79 10.59 13.22
CA ASN A 612 7.73 11.62 12.79
C ASN A 612 7.86 11.68 11.27
N VAL A 613 8.31 12.83 10.79
CA VAL A 613 8.63 13.07 9.38
C VAL A 613 10.14 13.19 9.22
N TYR A 614 10.70 12.43 8.27
CA TYR A 614 12.12 12.44 7.96
C TYR A 614 12.34 12.69 6.47
N GLY A 615 13.01 13.78 6.12
CA GLY A 615 13.41 14.09 4.74
C GLY A 615 14.45 13.10 4.21
N GLY A 616 15.33 12.62 5.09
CA GLY A 616 16.23 11.50 4.80
C GLY A 616 15.55 10.14 4.92
N GLY A 617 16.33 9.08 5.05
CA GLY A 617 15.81 7.73 5.32
C GLY A 617 16.08 7.25 6.74
N SER A 618 15.66 6.02 7.04
CA SER A 618 15.86 5.40 8.35
C SER A 618 16.66 4.12 8.26
N GLY A 619 17.53 3.89 9.24
CA GLY A 619 17.96 2.54 9.57
C GLY A 619 16.87 1.77 10.33
N GLY A 620 17.14 0.52 10.69
CA GLY A 620 16.28 -0.31 11.52
C GLY A 620 16.62 -1.78 11.38
N LEU A 621 15.83 -2.69 11.96
CA LEU A 621 15.83 -4.12 11.64
C LEU A 621 14.91 -4.40 10.44
N ASP A 622 15.24 -5.41 9.63
CA ASP A 622 14.29 -5.94 8.62
C ASP A 622 13.12 -6.69 9.31
N LYS A 623 12.07 -7.01 8.54
CA LYS A 623 10.81 -7.70 8.90
C LYS A 623 10.91 -8.63 10.11
N MET A 624 9.81 -8.72 10.85
CA MET A 624 9.61 -9.63 11.99
C MET A 624 10.26 -11.00 11.77
N LYS A 625 11.20 -11.38 12.64
CA LYS A 625 11.91 -12.66 12.54
C LYS A 625 11.07 -13.76 13.19
N HIS A 626 10.68 -14.74 12.39
CA HIS A 626 9.90 -15.88 12.86
C HIS A 626 10.76 -16.89 13.62
N VAL A 627 10.22 -17.39 14.74
CA VAL A 627 10.55 -18.73 15.24
C VAL A 627 9.65 -19.75 14.53
N ASP A 628 10.19 -20.94 14.26
CA ASP A 628 9.40 -22.06 13.80
C ASP A 628 8.37 -22.50 14.87
N ASP A 629 7.51 -23.44 14.51
CA ASP A 629 6.48 -24.03 15.38
C ASP A 629 7.04 -24.68 16.67
N LYS A 630 8.36 -24.82 16.78
CA LYS A 630 9.08 -25.38 17.93
C LYS A 630 9.81 -24.30 18.75
N GLY A 631 9.64 -23.02 18.42
CA GLY A 631 10.30 -21.90 19.11
C GLY A 631 11.77 -21.74 18.70
N THR A 632 12.22 -22.37 17.62
CA THR A 632 13.57 -22.19 17.07
C THR A 632 13.55 -21.07 16.04
N PRO A 633 14.33 -19.98 16.20
CA PRO A 633 14.45 -18.97 15.16
C PRO A 633 14.77 -19.61 13.83
N TRP A 634 14.07 -19.22 12.77
CA TRP A 634 14.28 -19.80 11.45
C TRP A 634 15.76 -19.76 11.09
N SER A 635 16.38 -20.94 11.07
CA SER A 635 17.84 -21.09 10.98
C SER A 635 18.28 -21.03 9.53
N ASP A 636 17.93 -19.98 8.78
CA ASP A 636 18.63 -19.74 7.52
C ASP A 636 20.04 -19.24 7.88
N ALA A 637 20.99 -20.17 7.94
CA ALA A 637 22.35 -19.98 8.43
C ALA A 637 23.21 -19.10 7.50
N ASN A 638 22.67 -18.67 6.35
CA ASN A 638 23.38 -17.91 5.32
C ASN A 638 22.90 -16.46 5.13
N GLN A 639 21.96 -15.97 5.95
CA GLN A 639 21.48 -14.58 5.81
C GLN A 639 22.24 -13.62 6.74
N THR A 640 23.03 -12.74 6.14
CA THR A 640 23.73 -11.60 6.79
C THR A 640 22.78 -10.60 7.48
N GLY A 641 21.47 -10.70 7.26
CA GLY A 641 20.44 -9.95 8.00
C GLY A 641 20.27 -10.40 9.46
N LYS A 642 20.88 -11.51 9.88
CA LYS A 642 20.91 -11.94 11.29
C LYS A 642 21.80 -11.06 12.17
N SER A 643 22.79 -10.38 11.59
CA SER A 643 23.87 -9.75 12.36
C SER A 643 23.88 -8.23 12.33
N ASP A 644 22.83 -7.55 11.87
CA ASP A 644 22.84 -6.09 11.87
C ASP A 644 21.45 -5.53 12.17
N SER A 645 21.33 -4.92 13.34
CA SER A 645 20.12 -4.21 13.77
C SER A 645 20.07 -2.78 13.31
N THR A 646 21.16 -2.26 12.75
CA THR A 646 21.25 -0.86 12.38
C THR A 646 20.63 -0.61 11.02
N GLY A 647 20.97 -1.40 9.99
CA GLY A 647 20.42 -1.22 8.65
C GLY A 647 20.81 0.13 8.03
N LYS A 648 21.57 0.16 6.94
CA LYS A 648 22.03 1.46 6.40
C LYS A 648 21.00 2.13 5.50
N SER A 649 20.73 3.41 5.76
CA SER A 649 20.09 4.34 4.84
C SER A 649 21.07 5.46 4.46
N ARG A 650 21.31 5.64 3.16
CA ARG A 650 22.21 6.67 2.63
C ARG A 650 21.57 7.33 1.42
N VAL A 651 21.48 8.65 1.46
CA VAL A 651 20.74 9.44 0.48
C VAL A 651 21.66 10.50 -0.10
N TYR A 652 21.81 10.51 -1.43
CA TYR A 652 22.48 11.54 -2.21
C TYR A 652 21.47 12.20 -3.13
N VAL A 653 21.08 13.41 -2.79
CA VAL A 653 20.02 14.19 -3.44
C VAL A 653 20.50 15.62 -3.61
N LYS A 654 19.99 16.38 -4.58
CA LYS A 654 20.33 17.81 -4.62
C LYS A 654 19.58 18.55 -3.52
N ASP A 655 18.26 18.42 -3.46
CA ASP A 655 17.42 19.23 -2.59
C ASP A 655 16.38 18.38 -1.84
N VAL A 656 16.18 18.67 -0.56
CA VAL A 656 15.12 18.08 0.28
C VAL A 656 14.15 19.19 0.68
N SER A 657 12.86 19.01 0.40
CA SER A 657 11.80 19.93 0.82
C SER A 657 10.74 19.19 1.64
N ILE A 658 10.43 19.71 2.83
CA ILE A 658 9.33 19.25 3.68
C ILE A 658 8.38 20.42 3.87
N GLU A 659 7.13 20.25 3.48
CA GLU A 659 6.07 21.24 3.62
C GLU A 659 4.95 20.64 4.47
N ILE A 660 4.66 21.29 5.60
CA ILE A 660 3.51 20.98 6.46
C ILE A 660 2.59 22.20 6.41
N SER A 661 1.41 22.07 5.83
CA SER A 661 0.57 23.23 5.51
C SER A 661 -0.92 22.97 5.76
N ASP A 662 -1.73 24.01 5.53
CA ASP A 662 -3.17 23.98 5.68
C ASP A 662 -3.61 23.47 7.07
N ASP A 663 -4.35 22.37 7.16
CA ASP A 663 -4.87 21.82 8.42
C ASP A 663 -4.16 20.50 8.81
N ALA A 664 -2.90 20.33 8.39
CA ALA A 664 -2.10 19.16 8.72
C ALA A 664 -1.67 19.12 10.19
N HIS A 665 -1.64 17.91 10.77
CA HIS A 665 -1.18 17.71 12.15
C HIS A 665 -0.07 16.67 12.23
N VAL A 666 1.08 17.03 12.78
CA VAL A 666 2.21 16.12 13.05
C VAL A 666 2.38 16.01 14.57
N LEU A 667 2.02 14.87 15.15
CA LEU A 667 2.10 14.65 16.61
C LEU A 667 3.54 14.43 17.10
N GLY A 668 4.43 14.02 16.20
CA GLY A 668 5.86 13.88 16.49
C GLY A 668 6.67 15.04 15.96
N ASN A 669 7.92 14.76 15.61
CA ASN A 669 8.89 15.76 15.20
C ASN A 669 9.11 15.73 13.68
N VAL A 670 9.61 16.84 13.15
CA VAL A 670 10.01 16.97 11.75
C VAL A 670 11.54 17.06 11.66
N TYR A 671 12.14 16.25 10.80
CA TYR A 671 13.58 16.20 10.59
C TYR A 671 13.92 16.34 9.10
N GLY A 672 14.73 17.34 8.75
CA GLY A 672 15.29 17.46 7.39
C GLY A 672 16.22 16.29 7.02
N GLY A 673 16.85 15.67 8.01
CA GLY A 673 17.74 14.50 7.86
C GLY A 673 17.04 13.15 8.04
N GLY A 674 17.85 12.11 8.29
CA GLY A 674 17.38 10.73 8.52
C GLY A 674 17.36 10.30 9.99
N LYS A 675 16.85 9.08 10.24
CA LYS A 675 16.75 8.44 11.57
C LYS A 675 17.73 7.29 11.73
N SER A 676 18.59 7.37 12.74
CA SER A 676 19.45 6.24 13.15
C SER A 676 18.85 5.41 14.27
N VAL A 677 19.31 4.17 14.37
CA VAL A 677 18.91 3.21 15.41
C VAL A 677 20.16 2.62 16.08
N PRO A 678 20.07 2.17 17.35
CA PRO A 678 21.21 1.58 18.05
C PRO A 678 21.61 0.22 17.48
N THR A 679 22.82 -0.20 17.80
CA THR A 679 23.24 -1.58 17.56
C THR A 679 22.78 -2.46 18.73
N ILE A 680 21.88 -3.40 18.46
CA ILE A 680 21.36 -4.39 19.40
C ILE A 680 22.35 -5.56 19.45
N SER A 681 22.97 -5.79 20.60
CA SER A 681 23.88 -6.91 20.84
C SER A 681 23.13 -8.18 21.18
N SER A 682 22.04 -8.07 21.96
CA SER A 682 21.13 -9.18 22.21
C SER A 682 19.68 -8.75 22.41
N TYR A 683 18.74 -9.61 22.06
CA TYR A 683 17.29 -9.43 22.30
C TYR A 683 16.67 -10.79 22.60
N TYR A 684 15.94 -10.94 23.71
CA TYR A 684 15.34 -12.21 24.16
C TYR A 684 16.35 -13.38 24.22
N ASN A 685 17.56 -13.12 24.74
CA ASN A 685 18.70 -14.06 24.77
C ASN A 685 19.23 -14.50 23.39
N TYR A 686 18.81 -13.86 22.30
CA TYR A 686 19.42 -14.02 20.98
C TYR A 686 20.53 -13.00 20.81
N SER A 687 21.75 -13.45 20.52
CA SER A 687 22.87 -12.58 20.18
C SER A 687 22.85 -12.25 18.69
N TYR A 688 22.86 -10.97 18.34
CA TYR A 688 22.90 -10.50 16.95
C TYR A 688 24.33 -10.25 16.49
N LEU A 689 25.19 -9.72 17.36
CA LEU A 689 26.56 -9.36 17.03
C LEU A 689 27.52 -9.77 18.15
N SER A 690 28.64 -10.39 17.76
CA SER A 690 29.85 -10.49 18.56
C SER A 690 30.93 -9.60 17.91
N ASP A 691 31.15 -8.39 18.44
CA ASP A 691 32.32 -7.52 18.20
C ASP A 691 32.65 -7.01 16.78
N ALA A 692 31.83 -7.23 15.74
CA ALA A 692 32.14 -6.72 14.39
C ALA A 692 31.67 -5.27 14.18
N SER A 693 32.63 -4.33 14.12
CA SER A 693 32.58 -2.93 13.66
C SER A 693 31.21 -2.24 13.64
N LEU A 694 30.93 -1.44 14.69
CA LEU A 694 29.89 -0.41 14.69
C LEU A 694 29.94 0.38 13.38
N GLU A 695 28.91 0.24 12.56
CA GLU A 695 28.80 0.95 11.29
C GLU A 695 28.50 2.43 11.56
N SER A 696 29.33 3.31 11.03
CA SER A 696 29.07 4.76 11.03
C SER A 696 28.13 5.13 9.87
N ASP A 697 27.44 6.26 9.99
CA ASP A 697 26.53 6.77 8.95
C ASP A 697 25.39 5.77 8.64
N VAL A 698 24.67 5.32 9.68
CA VAL A 698 23.46 4.48 9.59
C VAL A 698 22.34 5.21 8.87
N ALA A 699 22.12 6.49 9.14
CA ALA A 699 21.20 7.33 8.39
C ALA A 699 21.90 8.61 7.96
N ALA A 700 22.39 8.64 6.72
CA ALA A 700 23.16 9.74 6.19
C ALA A 700 22.51 10.39 4.97
N LEU A 701 22.34 11.71 5.04
CA LEU A 701 21.86 12.56 3.97
C LEU A 701 23.01 13.42 3.45
N TYR A 702 23.22 13.43 2.13
CA TYR A 702 24.15 14.29 1.42
C TYR A 702 23.35 15.11 0.41
N CYS A 703 23.28 16.42 0.65
CA CYS A 703 22.45 17.34 -0.14
C CYS A 703 23.10 18.71 -0.34
N ASN A 704 22.59 19.47 -1.29
CA ASN A 704 22.90 20.89 -1.44
C ASN A 704 22.04 21.73 -0.51
N SER A 705 20.75 21.41 -0.40
CA SER A 705 19.81 22.16 0.45
C SER A 705 18.82 21.26 1.19
N VAL A 706 18.38 21.77 2.34
CA VAL A 706 17.22 21.28 3.10
C VAL A 706 16.31 22.49 3.34
N SER A 707 15.04 22.38 2.99
CA SER A 707 14.02 23.39 3.25
C SER A 707 12.86 22.74 3.99
N ILE A 708 12.46 23.32 5.12
CA ILE A 708 11.32 22.90 5.92
C ILE A 708 10.40 24.12 6.06
N SER A 709 9.14 23.99 5.64
CA SER A 709 8.12 25.02 5.79
C SER A 709 6.95 24.46 6.59
N VAL A 710 6.51 25.21 7.61
CA VAL A 710 5.28 24.96 8.36
C VAL A 710 4.41 26.22 8.24
N SER A 711 3.25 26.10 7.61
CA SER A 711 2.42 27.25 7.20
C SER A 711 0.91 26.98 7.33
N GLY A 712 0.06 27.96 7.02
CA GLY A 712 -1.38 27.85 7.20
C GLY A 712 -1.77 27.68 8.68
N ASN A 713 -2.62 26.70 8.98
CA ASN A 713 -3.03 26.32 10.34
C ASN A 713 -2.31 25.04 10.82
N ALA A 714 -1.21 24.65 10.17
CA ALA A 714 -0.55 23.40 10.46
C ALA A 714 0.03 23.38 11.88
N GLU A 715 -0.04 22.22 12.53
CA GLU A 715 0.47 22.01 13.88
C GLU A 715 1.51 20.90 13.91
N VAL A 716 2.65 21.20 14.53
CA VAL A 716 3.70 20.24 14.87
C VAL A 716 3.84 20.20 16.39
N ASP A 717 3.27 19.18 17.05
CA ASP A 717 3.33 19.02 18.51
C ASP A 717 4.76 18.79 19.01
N GLY A 718 5.61 18.25 18.14
CA GLY A 718 7.03 18.04 18.38
C GLY A 718 7.90 19.20 17.93
N ASP A 719 9.19 18.92 17.89
CA ASP A 719 10.22 19.87 17.49
C ASP A 719 10.50 19.77 15.97
N VAL A 720 10.98 20.88 15.39
CA VAL A 720 11.43 20.96 14.00
C VAL A 720 12.95 21.04 13.95
N PHE A 721 13.57 20.13 13.21
CA PHE A 721 15.02 20.01 13.07
C PHE A 721 15.45 20.10 11.61
N GLY A 722 16.35 21.03 11.27
CA GLY A 722 17.01 21.06 9.96
C GLY A 722 17.93 19.85 9.73
N GLY A 723 18.37 19.19 10.79
CA GLY A 723 19.22 18.00 10.77
C GLY A 723 18.46 16.67 10.91
N GLY A 724 19.20 15.61 11.25
CA GLY A 724 18.64 14.27 11.47
C GLY A 724 18.45 13.91 12.95
N ARG A 725 17.96 12.69 13.18
CA ARG A 725 17.81 12.10 14.51
C ARG A 725 18.85 11.00 14.73
N GLY A 726 19.79 11.25 15.63
CA GLY A 726 20.71 10.22 16.14
C GLY A 726 20.03 9.28 17.13
N VAL A 727 20.82 8.50 17.87
CA VAL A 727 20.27 7.48 18.78
C VAL A 727 20.23 7.96 20.23
N VAL A 728 19.14 7.62 20.92
CA VAL A 728 19.10 7.55 22.39
C VAL A 728 19.18 6.09 22.76
N VAL A 729 20.20 5.70 23.53
CA VAL A 729 20.25 4.35 24.09
C VAL A 729 19.52 4.39 25.42
N PRO A 730 18.39 3.69 25.56
CA PRO A 730 17.66 3.71 26.81
C PRO A 730 18.52 3.13 27.92
N THR A 731 18.48 3.77 29.07
CA THR A 731 18.91 3.13 30.32
C THR A 731 17.87 2.08 30.73
N SER A 732 18.24 1.13 31.61
CA SER A 732 17.37 0.00 31.99
C SER A 732 16.00 0.38 32.60
N SER A 733 15.71 1.67 32.79
CA SER A 733 14.43 2.21 33.29
C SER A 733 13.51 2.83 32.24
N GLU A 734 13.93 3.00 30.98
CA GLU A 734 13.21 3.82 29.98
C GLU A 734 12.46 2.97 28.93
N GLN A 735 11.42 2.23 29.36
CA GLN A 735 10.70 1.23 28.54
C GLN A 735 10.19 1.72 27.18
N GLU A 736 9.79 2.99 27.03
CA GLU A 736 9.24 3.53 25.77
C GLU A 736 10.27 3.58 24.63
N GLU A 737 11.51 3.96 24.92
CA GLU A 737 12.58 4.01 23.91
C GLU A 737 13.01 2.60 23.46
N TRP A 738 12.82 1.57 24.29
CA TRP A 738 13.02 0.18 23.84
C TRP A 738 11.99 -0.20 22.78
N THR A 739 10.74 0.21 22.96
CA THR A 739 9.64 -0.13 22.05
C THR A 739 9.95 0.34 20.64
N GLU A 740 10.44 1.57 20.50
CA GLU A 740 10.80 2.18 19.21
C GLU A 740 11.82 1.36 18.39
N TYR A 741 12.81 0.76 19.04
CA TYR A 741 13.86 0.00 18.34
C TYR A 741 13.58 -1.51 18.28
N THR A 742 12.67 -2.01 19.11
CA THR A 742 12.38 -3.46 19.26
C THR A 742 11.02 -3.88 18.70
N HIS A 743 10.23 -2.94 18.17
CA HIS A 743 8.94 -3.21 17.55
C HIS A 743 8.84 -2.66 16.13
N THR A 744 8.04 -3.34 15.32
CA THR A 744 7.48 -2.84 14.07
C THR A 744 6.19 -2.09 14.38
N LEU A 745 6.02 -0.92 13.78
CA LEU A 745 4.75 -0.20 13.81
C LEU A 745 3.84 -0.75 12.71
N VAL A 746 2.62 -1.11 13.08
CA VAL A 746 1.61 -1.59 12.14
C VAL A 746 0.31 -0.80 12.29
N MET A 747 -0.43 -0.72 11.20
CA MET A 747 -1.71 -0.04 11.11
C MET A 747 -2.82 -1.07 11.02
N THR A 748 -3.87 -0.84 11.79
CA THR A 748 -5.13 -1.59 11.72
C THR A 748 -6.27 -0.62 11.43
N PRO A 749 -7.45 -1.11 10.97
CA PRO A 749 -8.62 -0.25 10.83
C PRO A 749 -9.03 0.49 12.12
N THR A 750 -8.55 0.05 13.29
CA THR A 750 -8.82 0.67 14.59
C THR A 750 -7.67 1.56 15.10
N GLY A 751 -6.61 1.76 14.32
CA GLY A 751 -5.44 2.55 14.73
C GLY A 751 -4.11 1.79 14.70
N ALA A 752 -3.05 2.49 15.10
CA ALA A 752 -1.69 1.99 15.12
C ALA A 752 -1.43 1.02 16.29
N LYS A 753 -0.58 0.02 16.07
CA LYS A 753 -0.13 -0.93 17.10
C LYS A 753 1.37 -1.21 16.92
N TYR A 754 2.05 -1.46 18.03
CA TYR A 754 3.42 -1.97 18.02
C TYR A 754 3.42 -3.50 18.11
N ILE A 755 4.19 -4.15 17.25
CA ILE A 755 4.41 -5.59 17.28
C ILE A 755 5.91 -5.87 17.46
N GLU A 756 6.27 -6.72 18.42
CA GLU A 756 7.66 -7.11 18.69
C GLU A 756 8.31 -7.76 17.45
N TRP A 757 9.56 -7.38 17.14
CA TRP A 757 10.31 -7.98 16.01
C TRP A 757 10.59 -9.47 16.19
N VAL A 758 10.64 -9.97 17.43
CA VAL A 758 10.96 -11.37 17.75
C VAL A 758 9.97 -11.95 18.73
N THR A 759 9.46 -13.13 18.40
CA THR A 759 8.51 -13.89 19.23
C THR A 759 9.14 -14.53 20.45
N LYS A 760 8.44 -14.40 21.58
CA LYS A 760 8.70 -15.11 22.84
C LYS A 760 8.56 -16.63 22.69
N SER A 761 9.60 -17.41 22.96
CA SER A 761 9.46 -18.86 23.20
C SER A 761 9.09 -19.13 24.66
N GLY A 762 7.80 -19.21 24.97
CA GLY A 762 7.30 -19.62 26.30
C GLY A 762 7.06 -18.48 27.29
N SER A 763 6.23 -18.75 28.31
CA SER A 763 5.64 -17.73 29.19
C SER A 763 6.60 -17.01 30.15
N SER A 764 7.89 -17.33 30.18
CA SER A 764 8.79 -16.93 31.29
C SER A 764 10.07 -16.17 30.91
N LEU A 765 10.26 -15.74 29.65
CA LEU A 765 11.41 -14.89 29.32
C LEU A 765 11.14 -13.45 29.78
N GLU A 766 11.95 -12.95 30.71
CA GLU A 766 12.06 -11.51 31.01
C GLU A 766 12.50 -10.79 29.73
N GLN A 767 11.92 -9.62 29.46
CA GLN A 767 12.38 -8.74 28.38
C GLN A 767 13.83 -8.34 28.67
N SER A 768 14.78 -8.96 27.99
CA SER A 768 16.18 -8.55 27.99
C SER A 768 16.55 -8.14 26.58
N CYS A 769 16.87 -6.86 26.43
CA CYS A 769 17.51 -6.32 25.25
C CYS A 769 18.80 -5.66 25.72
N THR A 770 19.86 -5.79 24.96
CA THR A 770 21.14 -5.13 25.25
C THR A 770 21.62 -4.45 23.99
N PHE A 771 22.13 -3.23 24.15
CA PHE A 771 22.75 -2.47 23.07
C PHE A 771 24.27 -2.58 23.19
N LEU A 772 25.00 -2.36 22.11
CA LEU A 772 26.45 -2.15 22.19
C LEU A 772 26.73 -0.74 22.71
N ASP A 773 27.83 -0.54 23.42
CA ASP A 773 28.30 0.81 23.72
C ASP A 773 28.95 1.40 22.48
N GLY A 774 28.59 2.63 22.09
CA GLY A 774 29.07 3.25 20.86
C GLY A 774 28.84 4.75 20.80
N ASN A 775 29.61 5.44 19.95
CA ASN A 775 29.34 6.84 19.63
C ASN A 775 28.23 6.94 18.57
N TYR A 776 26.99 7.00 19.04
CA TYR A 776 25.82 7.01 18.20
C TYR A 776 25.53 8.34 17.48
N SER A 777 26.23 9.42 17.82
CA SER A 777 26.05 10.67 17.10
C SER A 777 26.63 10.66 15.69
N GLY A 778 27.60 9.77 15.44
CA GLY A 778 28.12 9.49 14.10
C GLY A 778 27.23 8.59 13.25
N TYR A 779 26.08 8.16 13.78
CA TYR A 779 25.18 7.27 13.04
C TYR A 779 24.21 8.07 12.17
N ALA A 780 23.69 9.19 12.68
CA ALA A 780 22.87 10.10 11.90
C ALA A 780 23.70 11.28 11.42
N LYS A 781 23.63 11.58 10.13
CA LYS A 781 24.43 12.63 9.53
C LYS A 781 23.67 13.38 8.44
N VAL A 782 23.80 14.70 8.47
CA VAL A 782 23.45 15.56 7.33
C VAL A 782 24.72 16.25 6.86
N SER A 783 25.05 16.11 5.57
CA SER A 783 26.26 16.63 4.95
C SER A 783 25.92 17.60 3.82
N ILE A 784 26.37 18.83 3.96
CA ILE A 784 26.03 19.93 3.08
C ILE A 784 27.31 20.76 2.76
N PRO A 785 27.62 21.09 1.48
CA PRO A 785 26.91 20.69 0.27
C PRO A 785 27.31 19.28 -0.19
N LEU A 786 26.47 18.71 -1.06
CA LEU A 786 26.80 17.52 -1.84
C LEU A 786 28.01 17.77 -2.76
N THR A 787 28.15 18.98 -3.31
CA THR A 787 29.29 19.37 -4.15
C THR A 787 29.84 20.75 -3.76
N ALA A 788 31.17 20.92 -3.84
CA ALA A 788 31.85 22.16 -3.44
C ALA A 788 31.45 23.43 -4.24
N ALA A 789 30.62 23.31 -5.28
CA ALA A 789 30.17 24.42 -6.12
C ALA A 789 28.75 24.92 -5.77
N ALA A 790 28.00 24.22 -4.92
CA ALA A 790 26.65 24.63 -4.52
C ALA A 790 26.70 25.71 -3.42
N SER A 791 25.72 26.62 -3.41
CA SER A 791 25.45 27.53 -2.30
C SER A 791 24.57 26.80 -1.30
N PRO A 792 25.13 26.24 -0.22
CA PRO A 792 24.42 25.26 0.57
C PRO A 792 23.57 25.95 1.65
N THR A 793 22.33 25.49 1.86
CA THR A 793 21.42 26.11 2.85
C THR A 793 20.62 25.06 3.62
N VAL A 794 20.37 25.35 4.89
CA VAL A 794 19.29 24.77 5.67
C VAL A 794 18.32 25.90 5.97
N GLU A 795 17.10 25.79 5.48
CA GLU A 795 16.04 26.79 5.63
C GLU A 795 14.90 26.19 6.44
N ILE A 796 14.46 26.89 7.49
CA ILE A 796 13.30 26.52 8.29
C ILE A 796 12.40 27.73 8.44
N ASP A 797 11.21 27.64 7.86
CA ASP A 797 10.20 28.68 7.90
C ASP A 797 8.98 28.20 8.69
N ILE A 798 8.60 28.94 9.73
CA ILE A 798 7.32 28.79 10.43
C ILE A 798 6.54 30.08 10.21
N GLU A 799 5.40 29.99 9.53
CA GLU A 799 4.66 31.16 9.06
C GLU A 799 3.14 31.04 9.24
N ASP A 800 2.43 32.11 8.86
CA ASP A 800 0.98 32.25 9.02
C ASP A 800 0.51 32.00 10.45
N THR A 801 -0.35 31.02 10.71
CA THR A 801 -0.84 30.67 12.05
C THR A 801 -0.30 29.33 12.52
N ALA A 802 0.73 28.81 11.86
CA ALA A 802 1.29 27.51 12.17
C ALA A 802 1.99 27.49 13.53
N SER A 803 2.07 26.29 14.11
CA SER A 803 2.73 26.07 15.39
C SER A 803 3.77 24.95 15.34
N ALA A 804 4.82 25.13 16.14
CA ALA A 804 5.82 24.11 16.44
C ALA A 804 6.21 24.22 17.92
N ARG A 805 6.70 23.13 18.52
CA ARG A 805 7.17 23.19 19.90
C ARG A 805 8.49 23.96 20.02
N SER A 806 9.57 23.43 19.47
CA SER A 806 10.87 24.12 19.34
C SER A 806 11.40 24.02 17.93
N VAL A 807 12.29 24.94 17.57
CA VAL A 807 12.95 24.96 16.26
C VAL A 807 14.47 24.88 16.41
N TYR A 808 15.10 24.00 15.65
CA TYR A 808 16.53 23.75 15.65
C TYR A 808 17.09 23.76 14.23
N GLY A 809 18.04 24.67 13.96
CA GLY A 809 18.76 24.69 12.68
C GLY A 809 19.61 23.44 12.41
N GLY A 810 19.97 22.70 13.48
CA GLY A 810 20.68 21.42 13.40
C GLY A 810 19.80 20.20 13.71
N GLY A 811 20.40 19.08 14.09
CA GLY A 811 19.68 17.86 14.46
C GLY A 811 19.57 17.60 15.96
N ALA A 812 18.66 16.69 16.36
CA ALA A 812 18.42 16.34 17.76
C ALA A 812 19.62 15.62 18.40
N ARG A 813 20.30 14.75 17.64
CA ARG A 813 21.49 13.95 18.06
C ARG A 813 22.37 13.55 16.89
N SER A 814 22.25 14.26 15.78
CA SER A 814 22.97 13.95 14.54
C SER A 814 24.13 14.89 14.36
N LYS A 815 25.24 14.38 13.85
CA LYS A 815 26.30 15.25 13.35
C LYS A 815 25.84 15.98 12.10
N THR A 816 25.60 17.28 12.21
CA THR A 816 25.29 18.14 11.06
C THR A 816 26.58 18.78 10.59
N VAL A 817 27.06 18.36 9.42
CA VAL A 817 28.32 18.83 8.82
C VAL A 817 27.98 19.67 7.61
N GLY A 818 27.78 20.97 7.82
CA GLY A 818 27.51 21.95 6.79
C GLY A 818 28.69 22.90 6.57
N THR A 819 28.99 23.25 5.32
CA THR A 819 29.72 24.50 4.98
C THR A 819 28.75 25.55 4.44
N GLY A 820 27.44 25.35 4.65
CA GLY A 820 26.33 26.20 4.20
C GLY A 820 25.76 27.11 5.27
N ASN A 821 24.88 28.01 4.86
CA ASN A 821 24.14 28.88 5.79
C ASN A 821 22.96 28.13 6.42
N ILE A 822 22.57 28.55 7.61
CA ILE A 822 21.33 28.14 8.27
C ILE A 822 20.49 29.40 8.40
N ASP A 823 19.29 29.35 7.85
CA ASP A 823 18.34 30.45 7.87
C ASP A 823 17.05 29.94 8.54
N ILE A 824 16.62 30.60 9.61
CA ILE A 824 15.39 30.28 10.34
C ILE A 824 14.51 31.53 10.33
N GLU A 825 13.31 31.43 9.79
CA GLU A 825 12.32 32.51 9.84
C GLU A 825 11.06 32.08 10.60
N ILE A 826 10.69 32.85 11.61
CA ILE A 826 9.38 32.78 12.27
C ILE A 826 8.63 34.07 11.93
N LYS A 827 7.53 33.99 11.19
CA LYS A 827 6.85 35.17 10.64
C LYS A 827 5.33 35.04 10.67
N GLY A 828 4.63 36.14 10.38
CA GLY A 828 3.17 36.17 10.47
C GLY A 828 2.69 36.09 11.92
N ASP A 829 1.65 35.29 12.16
CA ASP A 829 1.04 34.98 13.46
C ASP A 829 1.54 33.63 14.03
N ALA A 830 2.67 33.12 13.53
CA ALA A 830 3.19 31.81 13.88
C ALA A 830 3.62 31.74 15.35
N SER A 831 3.50 30.55 15.96
CA SER A 831 3.89 30.32 17.36
C SER A 831 4.91 29.20 17.51
N VAL A 832 5.98 29.48 18.25
CA VAL A 832 6.91 28.47 18.77
C VAL A 832 6.71 28.39 20.27
N GLU A 833 6.20 27.26 20.78
CA GLU A 833 5.82 27.12 22.21
C GLU A 833 7.00 27.33 23.16
N ASP A 834 8.16 26.76 22.81
CA ASP A 834 9.36 26.76 23.63
C ASP A 834 10.40 27.74 23.05
N SER A 835 11.40 27.26 22.31
CA SER A 835 12.58 28.07 21.95
C SER A 835 13.06 27.82 20.53
N VAL A 836 13.77 28.82 20.00
CA VAL A 836 14.44 28.75 18.70
C VAL A 836 15.95 28.65 18.90
N PHE A 837 16.59 27.69 18.25
CA PHE A 837 18.02 27.46 18.30
C PHE A 837 18.60 27.45 16.88
N GLY A 838 19.53 28.35 16.60
CA GLY A 838 20.28 28.35 15.34
C GLY A 838 21.12 27.09 15.11
N GLY A 839 21.42 26.36 16.20
CA GLY A 839 22.17 25.09 16.16
C GLY A 839 21.31 23.83 16.37
N GLY A 840 21.99 22.70 16.62
CA GLY A 840 21.34 21.44 16.98
C GLY A 840 21.10 21.30 18.48
N MET A 841 20.40 20.24 18.88
CA MET A 841 20.08 20.00 20.29
C MET A 841 21.30 19.52 21.08
N MET A 842 22.05 18.48 20.65
CA MET A 842 23.15 17.94 21.48
C MET A 842 24.51 17.78 20.80
N GLU A 843 24.56 17.69 19.49
CA GLU A 843 25.80 17.34 18.78
C GLU A 843 26.40 18.54 18.05
N SER A 844 27.69 18.42 17.71
CA SER A 844 28.41 19.53 17.07
C SER A 844 27.78 19.93 15.74
N LEU A 845 27.57 21.22 15.55
CA LEU A 845 27.20 21.82 14.28
C LEU A 845 28.39 22.57 13.69
N ASN A 846 28.71 22.27 12.43
CA ASN A 846 29.55 23.13 11.61
C ASN A 846 28.68 23.77 10.53
N ALA A 847 28.79 25.08 10.35
CA ALA A 847 28.06 25.84 9.31
C ALA A 847 28.88 27.07 8.86
N ALA A 848 28.43 27.73 7.79
CA ALA A 848 29.02 29.00 7.35
C ALA A 848 28.50 30.16 8.22
N SER A 849 27.21 30.43 8.17
CA SER A 849 26.57 31.45 9.00
C SER A 849 25.21 30.96 9.50
N ILE A 850 24.70 31.61 10.53
CA ILE A 850 23.35 31.39 11.07
C ILE A 850 22.61 32.72 10.98
N SER A 851 21.41 32.72 10.39
CA SER A 851 20.45 33.82 10.41
C SER A 851 19.18 33.36 11.10
N ILE A 852 18.67 34.15 12.04
CA ILE A 852 17.38 33.93 12.69
C ILE A 852 16.57 35.22 12.57
N GLY A 853 15.42 35.14 11.90
CA GLY A 853 14.45 36.22 11.77
C GLY A 853 13.18 35.89 12.53
N VAL A 854 12.74 36.77 13.42
CA VAL A 854 11.41 36.71 14.04
C VAL A 854 10.66 37.97 13.66
N SER A 855 9.51 37.86 12.98
CA SER A 855 8.86 39.03 12.42
C SER A 855 7.33 39.02 12.43
N GLY A 856 6.73 40.18 12.18
CA GLY A 856 5.29 40.36 12.16
C GLY A 856 4.69 40.37 13.57
N THR A 857 3.93 39.33 13.87
CA THR A 857 3.17 39.08 15.11
C THR A 857 3.55 37.74 15.74
N ALA A 858 4.64 37.12 15.26
CA ALA A 858 5.12 35.83 15.71
C ALA A 858 5.41 35.80 17.22
N ASP A 859 5.13 34.65 17.85
CA ASP A 859 5.33 34.40 19.27
C ASP A 859 6.35 33.27 19.48
N VAL A 860 7.36 33.53 20.32
CA VAL A 860 8.31 32.52 20.79
C VAL A 860 8.18 32.47 22.31
N GLY A 861 7.62 31.38 22.85
CA GLY A 861 7.20 31.31 24.25
C GLY A 861 8.33 31.40 25.27
N SER A 862 9.59 31.14 24.87
CA SER A 862 10.77 31.33 25.70
C SER A 862 11.88 32.10 24.98
N CYS A 863 12.96 31.43 24.55
CA CYS A 863 14.20 32.09 24.17
C CYS A 863 14.56 31.89 22.69
N VAL A 864 15.38 32.82 22.16
CA VAL A 864 16.04 32.68 20.87
C VAL A 864 17.55 32.60 21.07
N TYR A 865 18.16 31.51 20.60
CA TYR A 865 19.59 31.24 20.70
C TYR A 865 20.25 31.21 19.33
N GLY A 866 21.32 31.99 19.16
CA GLY A 866 22.13 32.02 17.94
C GLY A 866 23.00 30.78 17.71
N ALA A 867 23.00 29.82 18.64
CA ALA A 867 23.72 28.56 18.54
C ALA A 867 22.85 27.37 19.02
N GLY A 868 23.48 26.23 19.33
CA GLY A 868 22.79 25.01 19.76
C GLY A 868 22.36 25.01 21.23
N ALA A 869 21.50 24.07 21.60
CA ALA A 869 21.05 23.91 22.98
C ALA A 869 22.17 23.32 23.87
N GLU A 870 22.72 22.17 23.47
CA GLU A 870 23.71 21.40 24.24
C GLU A 870 24.90 20.92 23.40
N GLY A 871 24.93 21.22 22.10
CA GLY A 871 26.05 20.90 21.21
C GLY A 871 26.89 22.12 20.86
N PRO A 872 28.23 21.99 20.70
CA PRO A 872 29.07 23.11 20.28
C PRO A 872 28.78 23.52 18.84
N VAL A 873 28.84 24.83 18.55
CA VAL A 873 28.65 25.38 17.20
C VAL A 873 29.92 26.05 16.72
N VAL A 874 30.37 25.67 15.53
CA VAL A 874 31.55 26.25 14.87
C VAL A 874 31.15 26.81 13.52
N LEU A 875 31.32 28.12 13.37
CA LEU A 875 31.00 28.88 12.17
C LEU A 875 32.26 29.43 11.50
N THR A 876 32.28 29.42 10.18
CA THR A 876 33.30 30.15 9.40
C THR A 876 32.93 31.62 9.16
N GLY A 877 31.66 31.98 9.38
CA GLY A 877 31.06 33.29 9.21
C GLY A 877 30.36 33.77 10.48
N ASN A 878 29.15 34.33 10.35
CA ASN A 878 28.50 35.12 11.39
C ASN A 878 27.24 34.47 11.96
N VAL A 879 26.84 34.93 13.15
CA VAL A 879 25.48 34.77 13.67
C VAL A 879 24.75 36.11 13.53
N TYR A 880 23.58 36.10 12.90
CA TYR A 880 22.67 37.23 12.81
C TYR A 880 21.31 36.85 13.41
N ILE A 881 20.85 37.61 14.39
CA ILE A 881 19.50 37.48 14.95
C ILE A 881 18.80 38.81 14.74
N SER A 882 17.61 38.78 14.16
CA SER A 882 16.79 39.97 13.95
C SER A 882 15.36 39.74 14.42
N THR A 883 14.81 40.74 15.08
CA THR A 883 13.37 40.82 15.35
C THR A 883 12.79 42.04 14.66
N SER A 884 11.66 41.92 13.98
CA SER A 884 11.04 43.05 13.27
C SER A 884 9.52 42.99 13.23
N GLY A 885 8.88 44.01 13.79
CA GLY A 885 7.41 44.06 13.90
C GLY A 885 6.99 44.46 15.32
N THR A 886 5.90 45.21 15.44
CA THR A 886 5.45 45.69 16.77
C THR A 886 4.70 44.62 17.57
N GLY A 887 4.34 43.49 16.94
CA GLY A 887 3.60 42.40 17.56
C GLY A 887 4.44 41.17 17.91
N VAL A 888 5.73 41.15 17.57
CA VAL A 888 6.62 40.05 17.93
C VAL A 888 6.71 39.92 19.45
N THR A 889 6.61 38.69 19.95
CA THR A 889 6.78 38.37 21.38
C THR A 889 7.87 37.32 21.55
N ILE A 890 8.82 37.58 22.45
CA ILE A 890 9.79 36.58 22.91
C ILE A 890 9.64 36.49 24.42
N GLY A 891 9.14 35.35 24.92
CA GLY A 891 8.72 35.19 26.31
C GLY A 891 9.83 35.43 27.33
N ASP A 892 11.09 35.20 26.95
CA ASP A 892 12.25 35.38 27.82
C ASP A 892 13.35 36.27 27.22
N SER A 893 14.25 35.73 26.39
CA SER A 893 15.51 36.40 26.05
C SER A 893 16.11 35.98 24.71
N VAL A 894 16.87 36.90 24.12
CA VAL A 894 17.64 36.67 22.90
C VAL A 894 19.13 36.56 23.23
N PHE A 895 19.73 35.44 22.86
CA PHE A 895 21.13 35.13 23.09
C PHE A 895 21.86 34.94 21.77
N GLY A 896 22.98 35.62 21.59
CA GLY A 896 23.84 35.41 20.43
C GLY A 896 24.65 34.11 20.47
N GLY A 897 24.65 33.40 21.60
CA GLY A 897 25.36 32.13 21.83
C GLY A 897 24.40 30.95 22.06
N GLY A 898 24.94 29.83 22.57
CA GLY A 898 24.17 28.62 22.88
C GLY A 898 23.64 28.59 24.31
N PHE A 899 22.78 27.61 24.62
CA PHE A 899 22.21 27.46 25.96
C PHE A 899 23.22 26.86 26.96
N LYS A 900 23.89 25.76 26.62
CA LYS A 900 24.88 25.08 27.50
C LYS A 900 26.33 25.08 26.99
N GLU A 901 26.55 25.23 25.68
CA GLU A 901 27.85 24.98 25.06
C GLU A 901 28.42 26.17 24.28
N SER A 902 29.70 26.06 23.88
CA SER A 902 30.45 27.14 23.23
C SER A 902 30.03 27.40 21.78
N LEU A 903 30.01 28.69 21.41
CA LEU A 903 29.95 29.18 20.02
C LEU A 903 31.32 29.70 19.58
N SER A 904 31.75 29.31 18.38
CA SER A 904 32.89 29.91 17.68
C SER A 904 32.41 30.53 16.38
N ALA A 905 32.38 31.86 16.28
CA ALA A 905 31.95 32.61 15.09
C ALA A 905 32.85 33.81 14.80
N MET A 906 32.84 34.34 13.57
CA MET A 906 33.56 35.57 13.22
C MET A 906 32.96 36.81 13.89
N ALA A 907 31.64 36.92 13.88
CA ALA A 907 30.89 37.97 14.56
C ALA A 907 29.50 37.48 14.95
N VAL A 908 28.93 38.14 15.94
CA VAL A 908 27.56 37.95 16.42
C VAL A 908 26.87 39.31 16.40
N SER A 909 25.73 39.39 15.73
CA SER A 909 24.92 40.60 15.64
C SER A 909 23.49 40.28 16.04
N ILE A 910 22.93 41.09 16.94
CA ILE A 910 21.55 40.99 17.41
C ILE A 910 20.91 42.34 17.15
N ASP A 911 19.87 42.35 16.32
CA ASP A 911 19.08 43.54 15.99
C ASP A 911 17.66 43.37 16.52
N ILE A 912 17.21 44.27 17.39
CA ILE A 912 15.90 44.20 18.01
C ILE A 912 15.07 45.39 17.52
N GLY A 913 14.22 45.13 16.52
CA GLY A 913 13.51 46.13 15.72
C GLY A 913 12.05 46.39 16.11
N GLY A 914 11.56 45.84 17.22
CA GLY A 914 10.19 45.98 17.72
C GLY A 914 9.73 44.72 18.46
N GLY A 915 8.61 44.81 19.21
CA GLY A 915 8.07 43.68 20.00
C GLY A 915 8.30 43.80 21.50
N THR A 916 7.88 42.78 22.26
CA THR A 916 8.10 42.64 23.71
C THR A 916 9.07 41.52 24.07
#